data_AF-A0A9W9KL91-F1
#
_entry.id   AF-A0A9W9KL91-F1
#
_cell.length_a   1.000
_cell.length_b   1.000
_cell.length_c   1.000
_cell.angle_alpha   90.00
_cell.angle_beta   90.00
_cell.angle_gamma   90.00
#
_symmetry.space_group_name_H-M   'P 1'
#
loop_
_entity.id
_entity.type
_entity.pdbx_description
1 polymer ?
#
loop_
_entity_poly.entity_id
_entity_poly.type
_entity_poly.pdbx_seq_one_letter_code
_entity_poly.pdbx_strand_id
1 'polypeptide(L)'
;MSAAALAAVVSTVSGSVRPLRESDIEHVHEVNKGPSESAFFPGLFPTLLSEVGDAPNLLDTLLGAAKPTDPPTPAPIPEDTATPEPLSSSDTPSTTEPPVTPETTSSEVTPSSSETSASSSTPVSTSSTLAAPSSPTIPDWVAQLGSSQTLSPSLSPSPSPSQTHSSSASPAPQTQSSSQTSSSSQASSLSQKPSQKPTSSHTSGSSQATSQSSSESSSKQTPTKTPTSTVTPSTTVTYSLIPAATTNSGHHSSVTRIPTLTPRPKPSSASTTFAPASKTCAPKGSATRQVFWMDEQDHKGQGAGLAPYVSDPSKYPVYRNVMDYGVANDGTGDQTANIQKAIDDMGSGGSRKGNGVTRYPAQVYLPSGVYQLESTLKLTVGTIIVGNPNNPPVIKASPKFRGQFLVFGFDAHNGQPETTFMMLMKNVILDTTAVDAGVPITALQWGVAQGSGLNNIKVRMPTGPGTHTGIDLNAGSTIAVTDVHIIGGATGIKNSNQQVNFKNIRFSYVGTAFAATGGWSVLLQGATFESCGTGVNMTGNGLGSLVLLDSTSTNSGPVILFHESSHDDGNQNSQFIIQNLSHDSQRPIAIDSKGETRLPPASHVDSFIWGTRVPGGYEAGKTWVTPESESLLVGGKYFTKSQPTYAEYGGDDIVNVKTVSGHEVKGDGRTDDTKALNAILAKNAEECKITYFPFGVYRVSDTLHVPVGTRIVGEVWSVISGYGSAFKNPSSPRAVVRLGYPGDVGVIEIQDMRFAVGEILPGAKILEVNAAGAQPGDVGLWNTIITVGGTAETTISNVCTSQDPKDCMAAFMVMHLTKSSSAYMENFWGWTADHNIDSKSILTIISTGRGVLVEATKGTWLTGTGSEHHWLYNYNFHQASNVYAGLLQSETPYMQGTGEYEMAPAPWTASSEFGDPDFSWCSTDDAKCRTSLATNVDGGSDIALYNSAAWAFFDGSWNGLYNEPCEGKCQSNMMRVVGAPKNLVWYSISTRMTDVIVLDGKTNPTENSHPGGWEGIIQDYSQFS
;
A
#
# COMPACT_ATOMS: atom_id res chain seq x y z
N MET A 1 -46.97 -48.66 -28.76
CA MET A 1 -45.80 -48.45 -29.65
C MET A 1 -46.29 -47.86 -30.98
N SER A 2 -46.44 -46.54 -31.06
CA SER A 2 -46.64 -45.74 -32.29
C SER A 2 -46.80 -44.26 -31.90
N ALA A 3 -46.42 -43.32 -32.79
CA ALA A 3 -46.79 -41.89 -32.80
C ALA A 3 -46.41 -41.01 -31.56
N ALA A 4 -46.48 -39.66 -31.61
CA ALA A 4 -46.14 -38.67 -32.65
C ALA A 4 -46.19 -37.22 -32.08
N ALA A 5 -45.58 -36.26 -32.80
CA ALA A 5 -45.97 -34.84 -32.95
C ALA A 5 -45.74 -33.77 -31.84
N LEU A 6 -44.99 -32.71 -32.24
CA LEU A 6 -45.25 -31.25 -32.18
C LEU A 6 -45.48 -30.44 -30.86
N ALA A 7 -44.62 -29.41 -30.73
CA ALA A 7 -44.93 -27.96 -30.72
C ALA A 7 -45.50 -27.18 -29.49
N ALA A 8 -44.71 -26.18 -29.08
CA ALA A 8 -45.04 -24.73 -28.97
C ALA A 8 -45.92 -24.13 -27.82
N VAL A 9 -45.27 -23.22 -27.07
CA VAL A 9 -45.68 -21.82 -26.74
C VAL A 9 -46.87 -21.56 -25.79
N VAL A 10 -46.50 -21.05 -24.59
CA VAL A 10 -47.19 -20.08 -23.70
C VAL A 10 -48.61 -20.40 -23.17
N SER A 11 -48.68 -20.50 -21.83
CA SER A 11 -49.72 -19.85 -21.02
C SER A 11 -49.16 -19.47 -19.65
N THR A 12 -49.80 -18.53 -18.95
CA THR A 12 -49.22 -17.80 -17.79
C THR A 12 -50.03 -17.93 -16.49
N VAL A 13 -49.38 -17.57 -15.37
CA VAL A 13 -49.95 -17.07 -14.09
C VAL A 13 -50.38 -18.06 -12.98
N SER A 14 -50.04 -17.66 -11.74
CA SER A 14 -50.52 -18.09 -10.41
C SER A 14 -50.01 -19.42 -9.81
N GLY A 15 -49.64 -19.40 -8.52
CA GLY A 15 -49.15 -20.59 -7.80
C GLY A 15 -48.28 -20.31 -6.55
N SER A 16 -48.76 -19.48 -5.62
CA SER A 16 -48.07 -18.95 -4.42
C SER A 16 -47.04 -19.83 -3.69
N VAL A 17 -45.93 -19.19 -3.29
CA VAL A 17 -45.00 -19.68 -2.25
C VAL A 17 -45.73 -19.89 -0.90
N ARG A 18 -45.29 -20.89 -0.13
CA ARG A 18 -45.46 -20.93 1.34
C ARG A 18 -44.10 -21.18 2.00
N PRO A 19 -43.77 -20.50 3.11
CA PRO A 19 -42.56 -20.80 3.87
C PRO A 19 -42.72 -22.12 4.66
N LEU A 20 -41.63 -22.89 4.72
CA LEU A 20 -41.49 -23.96 5.72
C LEU A 20 -41.08 -23.36 7.07
N ARG A 21 -41.36 -24.09 8.16
CA ARG A 21 -41.26 -23.57 9.53
C ARG A 21 -40.03 -24.08 10.27
N GLU A 22 -39.63 -23.28 11.23
CA GLU A 22 -38.59 -23.52 12.23
C GLU A 22 -39.01 -24.58 13.25
N SER A 23 -38.83 -25.86 12.91
CA SER A 23 -38.94 -26.98 13.84
C SER A 23 -38.32 -28.27 13.28
N ASP A 24 -37.02 -28.47 13.49
CA ASP A 24 -36.35 -29.79 13.48
C ASP A 24 -34.87 -29.62 13.91
N ILE A 25 -34.66 -29.43 15.23
CA ILE A 25 -33.33 -29.43 15.86
C ILE A 25 -33.40 -30.32 17.10
N GLU A 26 -32.77 -31.50 17.06
CA GLU A 26 -31.87 -31.98 18.12
C GLU A 26 -31.16 -33.33 17.80
N HIS A 27 -29.96 -33.47 18.37
CA HIS A 27 -29.26 -34.72 18.73
C HIS A 27 -29.02 -35.84 17.70
N VAL A 28 -27.79 -35.87 17.14
CA VAL A 28 -26.94 -37.08 17.11
C VAL A 28 -25.51 -36.68 17.53
N HIS A 29 -24.89 -37.48 18.41
CA HIS A 29 -23.51 -37.32 18.89
C HIS A 29 -22.67 -38.54 18.49
N GLU A 30 -21.41 -38.33 18.07
CA GLU A 30 -20.47 -39.35 17.56
C GLU A 30 -20.94 -40.07 16.26
N VAL A 31 -20.11 -40.40 15.27
CA VAL A 31 -18.66 -40.71 15.20
C VAL A 31 -18.09 -40.24 13.85
N ASN A 32 -16.87 -39.67 13.82
CA ASN A 32 -15.92 -39.96 12.75
C ASN A 32 -14.46 -39.63 13.16
N LYS A 33 -13.50 -40.46 12.75
CA LYS A 33 -12.08 -40.36 13.16
C LYS A 33 -11.15 -40.01 11.99
N GLY A 34 -11.18 -38.73 11.59
CA GLY A 34 -10.16 -38.05 10.79
C GLY A 34 -9.91 -38.58 9.37
N PRO A 35 -8.88 -38.07 8.68
CA PRO A 35 -8.10 -36.86 8.97
C PRO A 35 -8.54 -35.65 8.13
N SER A 36 -8.25 -34.43 8.59
CA SER A 36 -8.44 -33.19 7.82
C SER A 36 -7.16 -32.81 7.08
N GLU A 37 -7.20 -32.72 5.75
CA GLU A 37 -6.12 -32.13 4.96
C GLU A 37 -6.29 -30.61 4.89
N SER A 38 -5.53 -29.89 5.72
CA SER A 38 -5.39 -28.43 5.67
C SER A 38 -3.90 -28.10 5.55
N ALA A 39 -3.40 -28.07 4.31
CA ALA A 39 -1.96 -28.05 4.02
C ALA A 39 -1.59 -27.02 2.95
N PHE A 40 -1.60 -25.74 3.32
CA PHE A 40 -0.83 -24.68 2.67
C PHE A 40 0.12 -24.05 3.70
N PHE A 41 1.28 -23.56 3.26
CA PHE A 41 2.48 -23.23 4.06
C PHE A 41 3.20 -24.42 4.72
N PRO A 42 4.05 -25.17 3.98
CA PRO A 42 5.03 -26.09 4.56
C PRO A 42 6.42 -25.42 4.68
N GLY A 43 6.95 -25.19 5.89
CA GLY A 43 8.32 -24.65 5.99
C GLY A 43 8.88 -24.13 7.31
N LEU A 44 8.78 -24.87 8.43
CA LEU A 44 9.84 -25.00 9.49
C LEU A 44 9.32 -25.84 10.68
N PHE A 45 10.24 -26.49 11.40
CA PHE A 45 9.96 -27.49 12.46
C PHE A 45 10.31 -26.98 13.88
N PRO A 46 9.97 -27.69 15.00
CA PRO A 46 9.38 -27.00 16.15
C PRO A 46 10.17 -27.08 17.46
N THR A 47 9.93 -26.11 18.35
CA THR A 47 10.10 -26.28 19.81
C THR A 47 9.17 -25.33 20.58
N LEU A 48 8.13 -25.87 21.24
CA LEU A 48 7.57 -25.39 22.52
C LEU A 48 6.35 -26.24 22.92
N LEU A 49 6.61 -27.32 23.68
CA LEU A 49 5.57 -28.07 24.40
C LEU A 49 6.14 -28.64 25.71
N SER A 50 6.16 -27.80 26.73
CA SER A 50 6.46 -28.18 28.12
C SER A 50 5.86 -27.13 29.05
N GLU A 51 5.45 -27.55 30.25
CA GLU A 51 5.07 -26.68 31.38
C GLU A 51 3.78 -25.85 31.21
N VAL A 52 2.64 -26.56 31.06
CA VAL A 52 1.43 -26.17 31.82
C VAL A 52 1.49 -26.90 33.16
N GLY A 53 1.54 -26.15 34.26
CA GLY A 53 1.63 -26.69 35.62
C GLY A 53 0.81 -25.87 36.63
N ASP A 54 -0.09 -26.58 37.31
CA ASP A 54 -0.78 -26.25 38.57
C ASP A 54 -1.43 -24.87 38.76
N ALA A 55 -2.76 -24.85 38.64
CA ALA A 55 -3.66 -24.02 39.45
C ALA A 55 -4.73 -24.94 40.09
N PRO A 56 -5.06 -24.78 41.39
CA PRO A 56 -5.81 -25.81 42.13
C PRO A 56 -7.33 -25.75 41.97
N ASN A 57 -7.98 -26.88 42.23
CA ASN A 57 -9.44 -27.01 42.32
C ASN A 57 -10.07 -26.03 43.33
N LEU A 58 -11.19 -25.41 42.95
CA LEU A 58 -12.08 -24.71 43.87
C LEU A 58 -13.56 -24.97 43.54
N LEU A 59 -13.99 -26.22 43.71
CA LEU A 59 -15.38 -26.65 43.50
C LEU A 59 -16.03 -27.14 44.81
N ASP A 60 -15.86 -26.39 45.91
CA ASP A 60 -16.42 -26.77 47.22
C ASP A 60 -16.77 -25.55 48.11
N THR A 61 -17.55 -24.61 47.56
CA THR A 61 -18.24 -23.57 48.38
C THR A 61 -19.52 -23.10 47.66
N LEU A 62 -20.54 -22.72 48.44
CA LEU A 62 -21.80 -22.11 47.99
C LEU A 62 -22.84 -23.03 47.31
N LEU A 63 -23.05 -24.24 47.84
CA LEU A 63 -24.41 -24.82 47.85
C LEU A 63 -25.18 -24.32 49.09
N GLY A 64 -26.16 -23.44 48.87
CA GLY A 64 -27.07 -22.92 49.91
C GLY A 64 -28.39 -22.49 49.29
N ALA A 65 -29.51 -23.08 49.74
CA ALA A 65 -30.73 -23.14 48.94
C ALA A 65 -31.83 -22.14 49.32
N ALA A 66 -32.57 -21.66 48.32
CA ALA A 66 -33.92 -21.13 48.42
C ALA A 66 -34.73 -21.48 47.16
N LYS A 67 -36.07 -21.54 47.26
CA LYS A 67 -36.97 -21.94 46.15
C LYS A 67 -37.36 -20.77 45.24
N PRO A 68 -37.63 -21.01 43.94
CA PRO A 68 -38.29 -20.03 43.07
C PRO A 68 -39.80 -19.93 43.34
N THR A 69 -40.40 -18.84 42.87
CA THR A 69 -41.85 -18.59 42.76
C THR A 69 -42.17 -18.10 41.34
N ASP A 70 -43.39 -18.37 40.86
CA ASP A 70 -43.73 -18.31 39.44
C ASP A 70 -43.78 -16.88 38.82
N PRO A 71 -43.39 -16.71 37.54
CA PRO A 71 -43.71 -15.53 36.74
C PRO A 71 -45.06 -15.69 36.00
N PRO A 72 -45.86 -14.62 35.83
CA PRO A 72 -47.16 -14.69 35.14
C PRO A 72 -47.07 -14.60 33.61
N THR A 73 -48.01 -15.26 32.94
CA THR A 73 -48.13 -15.41 31.47
C THR A 73 -48.68 -14.17 30.75
N PRO A 74 -48.20 -13.83 29.54
CA PRO A 74 -48.90 -12.94 28.60
C PRO A 74 -49.90 -13.69 27.70
N ALA A 75 -50.97 -13.01 27.25
CA ALA A 75 -52.04 -13.55 26.40
C ALA A 75 -52.44 -12.54 25.29
N PRO A 76 -53.03 -12.97 24.15
CA PRO A 76 -52.63 -12.44 22.82
C PRO A 76 -53.78 -11.99 21.86
N ILE A 77 -53.43 -11.76 20.56
CA ILE A 77 -54.32 -11.66 19.35
C ILE A 77 -54.99 -10.26 19.13
N PRO A 78 -55.29 -9.74 17.90
CA PRO A 78 -55.05 -10.20 16.50
C PRO A 78 -54.30 -9.18 15.56
N GLU A 79 -54.16 -9.57 14.28
CA GLU A 79 -53.81 -8.75 13.10
C GLU A 79 -55.00 -7.92 12.54
N ASP A 80 -54.74 -6.91 11.68
CA ASP A 80 -55.46 -6.73 10.38
C ASP A 80 -54.69 -5.79 9.40
N THR A 81 -55.28 -5.47 8.24
CA THR A 81 -54.60 -5.37 6.92
C THR A 81 -54.47 -3.98 6.24
N ALA A 82 -53.55 -3.95 5.26
CA ALA A 82 -53.58 -3.23 3.96
C ALA A 82 -53.29 -1.71 3.81
N THR A 83 -52.48 -1.41 2.78
CA THR A 83 -52.22 -0.09 2.14
C THR A 83 -53.35 0.34 1.20
N PRO A 84 -53.53 1.65 0.93
CA PRO A 84 -52.99 2.19 -0.35
C PRO A 84 -52.50 3.66 -0.33
N GLU A 85 -51.71 4.02 -1.35
CA GLU A 85 -51.35 5.37 -1.83
C GLU A 85 -52.08 5.64 -3.19
N PRO A 86 -51.94 6.78 -3.91
CA PRO A 86 -51.40 8.12 -3.56
C PRO A 86 -52.31 9.30 -4.02
N LEU A 87 -51.87 10.57 -3.83
CA LEU A 87 -51.74 11.62 -4.90
C LEU A 87 -51.74 13.09 -4.41
N SER A 88 -51.14 13.96 -5.25
CA SER A 88 -51.27 15.44 -5.34
C SER A 88 -50.62 16.33 -4.26
N SER A 89 -50.40 17.64 -4.51
CA SER A 89 -49.47 18.29 -5.46
C SER A 89 -49.60 19.84 -5.41
N SER A 90 -48.53 20.55 -5.81
CA SER A 90 -48.50 21.92 -6.36
C SER A 90 -48.98 23.15 -5.52
N ASP A 91 -47.98 23.93 -5.09
CA ASP A 91 -47.78 25.36 -5.42
C ASP A 91 -48.39 26.54 -4.60
N THR A 92 -47.76 27.71 -4.84
CA THR A 92 -47.71 29.01 -4.11
C THR A 92 -48.48 30.12 -4.92
N PRO A 93 -48.42 31.48 -4.69
CA PRO A 93 -47.55 32.30 -3.81
C PRO A 93 -48.11 33.60 -3.11
N SER A 94 -47.29 34.14 -2.19
CA SER A 94 -46.92 35.58 -1.97
C SER A 94 -47.86 36.72 -1.46
N THR A 95 -47.29 37.48 -0.49
CA THR A 95 -47.30 38.97 -0.27
C THR A 95 -48.53 39.76 0.21
N THR A 96 -48.39 40.49 1.33
CA THR A 96 -48.39 41.99 1.41
C THR A 96 -48.01 42.54 2.82
N GLU A 97 -47.68 43.84 2.90
CA GLU A 97 -47.23 44.67 4.06
C GLU A 97 -48.03 46.01 4.07
N PRO A 98 -47.79 47.04 4.94
CA PRO A 98 -47.65 47.15 6.42
C PRO A 98 -48.63 48.27 6.93
N PRO A 99 -48.31 49.31 7.75
CA PRO A 99 -47.50 49.52 8.97
C PRO A 99 -48.29 50.18 10.16
N VAL A 100 -47.62 50.58 11.28
CA VAL A 100 -47.77 51.85 12.09
C VAL A 100 -47.16 51.75 13.52
N THR A 101 -46.72 52.87 14.11
CA THR A 101 -45.97 53.10 15.40
C THR A 101 -46.79 54.03 16.38
N PRO A 102 -46.30 54.70 17.47
CA PRO A 102 -44.96 54.78 18.16
C PRO A 102 -44.97 54.86 19.75
N GLU A 103 -43.84 55.32 20.34
CA GLU A 103 -43.68 56.01 21.68
C GLU A 103 -43.74 55.19 23.01
N THR A 104 -43.07 55.51 24.16
CA THR A 104 -42.22 56.67 24.60
C THR A 104 -41.33 56.36 25.87
N THR A 105 -40.11 56.96 25.99
CA THR A 105 -39.37 57.46 27.23
C THR A 105 -39.00 56.55 28.44
N SER A 106 -38.01 56.82 29.32
CA SER A 106 -36.94 57.86 29.47
C SER A 106 -35.80 57.46 30.46
N SER A 107 -34.67 58.22 30.45
CA SER A 107 -33.76 58.60 31.59
C SER A 107 -33.02 57.53 32.42
N GLU A 108 -31.81 57.71 32.99
CA GLU A 108 -30.64 58.63 32.93
C GLU A 108 -29.46 57.84 33.62
N VAL A 109 -28.14 58.13 33.57
CA VAL A 109 -27.35 59.30 34.05
C VAL A 109 -25.89 59.13 33.52
N THR A 110 -25.11 60.21 33.36
CA THR A 110 -23.63 60.21 33.29
C THR A 110 -23.06 61.27 34.26
N PRO A 111 -21.76 61.25 34.68
CA PRO A 111 -20.74 61.94 33.88
C PRO A 111 -19.24 61.51 34.06
N SER A 112 -18.37 61.98 33.13
CA SER A 112 -16.99 62.57 33.29
C SER A 112 -15.91 61.95 34.22
N SER A 113 -14.58 62.02 33.94
CA SER A 113 -13.77 62.48 32.78
C SER A 113 -12.25 62.24 33.04
N SER A 114 -11.39 62.52 32.03
CA SER A 114 -10.03 63.13 32.15
C SER A 114 -8.87 62.38 32.88
N GLU A 115 -7.58 62.44 32.50
CA GLU A 115 -6.89 63.05 31.33
C GLU A 115 -5.41 62.62 31.17
N THR A 116 -4.88 62.77 29.94
CA THR A 116 -3.48 63.12 29.55
C THR A 116 -2.25 62.19 29.71
N SER A 117 -1.30 62.45 28.78
CA SER A 117 0.15 62.22 28.77
C SER A 117 0.71 60.86 28.25
N ALA A 118 1.90 60.81 27.62
CA ALA A 118 2.44 61.54 26.45
C ALA A 118 3.86 61.03 26.08
N SER A 119 4.35 61.39 24.88
CA SER A 119 5.65 61.04 24.25
C SER A 119 5.83 59.56 23.87
N SER A 120 6.27 59.13 22.68
CA SER A 120 6.91 59.72 21.47
C SER A 120 8.45 59.80 21.42
N SER A 121 9.05 58.95 20.58
CA SER A 121 10.20 59.31 19.73
C SER A 121 10.39 58.33 18.56
N THR A 122 10.76 58.88 17.40
CA THR A 122 11.18 58.24 16.13
C THR A 122 12.07 59.25 15.40
N PRO A 123 12.61 58.96 14.20
CA PRO A 123 13.47 57.83 13.81
C PRO A 123 14.85 58.33 13.32
N VAL A 124 15.79 57.43 13.03
CA VAL A 124 16.97 57.73 12.18
C VAL A 124 17.21 56.58 11.21
N SER A 125 17.58 56.91 9.97
CA SER A 125 17.95 55.96 8.92
C SER A 125 19.37 56.24 8.41
N THR A 126 20.11 55.19 8.05
CA THR A 126 21.33 55.26 7.21
C THR A 126 21.39 54.01 6.32
N SER A 127 22.05 54.13 5.17
CA SER A 127 21.91 53.21 4.04
C SER A 127 23.16 52.36 3.77
N SER A 128 22.92 51.12 3.32
CA SER A 128 23.68 50.39 2.29
C SER A 128 25.22 50.33 2.37
N THR A 129 25.77 49.12 2.45
CA THR A 129 26.79 48.66 1.49
C THR A 129 26.83 47.12 1.44
N LEU A 130 27.34 46.55 0.34
CA LEU A 130 27.44 45.11 0.15
C LEU A 130 28.73 44.55 0.75
N ALA A 131 28.64 43.38 1.37
CA ALA A 131 29.74 42.42 1.51
C ALA A 131 29.16 41.00 1.53
N ALA A 132 29.67 40.12 0.65
CA ALA A 132 29.31 38.71 0.65
C ALA A 132 30.38 37.88 1.37
N PRO A 133 30.00 36.91 2.22
CA PRO A 133 30.89 35.83 2.63
C PRO A 133 30.51 34.49 2.01
N SER A 134 31.56 33.72 1.73
CA SER A 134 31.60 32.32 1.28
C SER A 134 30.76 31.33 2.08
N SER A 135 30.46 30.19 1.44
CA SER A 135 29.83 29.00 1.99
C SER A 135 30.37 28.56 3.37
N PRO A 136 29.51 28.15 4.32
CA PRO A 136 29.94 27.46 5.54
C PRO A 136 30.22 25.97 5.25
N THR A 137 31.34 25.47 5.77
CA THR A 137 31.70 24.05 5.73
C THR A 137 30.99 23.23 6.80
N ILE A 138 30.95 21.90 6.61
CA ILE A 138 30.42 20.91 7.56
C ILE A 138 31.16 21.02 8.91
N PRO A 139 30.47 20.96 10.07
CA PRO A 139 31.12 20.86 11.39
C PRO A 139 31.40 19.40 11.79
N ASP A 140 32.68 19.04 11.93
CA ASP A 140 33.10 17.81 12.61
C ASP A 140 32.88 17.89 14.13
N TRP A 141 32.51 16.77 14.77
CA TRP A 141 32.36 16.68 16.23
C TRP A 141 32.94 15.41 16.86
N VAL A 142 34.19 15.04 16.55
CA VAL A 142 34.89 13.94 17.25
C VAL A 142 36.26 14.38 17.76
N ALA A 143 36.34 14.72 19.06
CA ALA A 143 37.39 14.33 20.03
C ALA A 143 37.46 15.27 21.25
N GLN A 144 37.41 14.73 22.46
CA GLN A 144 38.55 14.76 23.42
C GLN A 144 38.21 14.20 24.80
N LEU A 145 38.63 12.96 25.05
CA LEU A 145 39.34 12.51 26.25
C LEU A 145 40.31 11.40 25.78
N GLY A 146 41.52 11.21 26.30
CA GLY A 146 42.27 11.99 27.28
C GLY A 146 43.59 11.25 27.54
N SER A 147 44.72 11.80 27.09
CA SER A 147 45.97 11.03 26.91
C SER A 147 46.72 10.71 28.21
N SER A 148 47.30 9.51 28.29
CA SER A 148 48.47 9.21 29.15
C SER A 148 49.51 8.40 28.36
N GLN A 149 50.74 8.30 28.88
CA GLN A 149 51.95 8.16 28.05
C GLN A 149 52.58 6.76 28.03
N THR A 150 53.11 6.40 26.86
CA THR A 150 54.32 5.59 26.59
C THR A 150 54.72 4.46 27.56
N LEU A 151 54.86 3.25 27.01
CA LEU A 151 56.15 2.54 26.97
C LEU A 151 56.12 1.38 25.97
N SER A 152 57.16 1.26 25.15
CA SER A 152 57.49 0.02 24.41
C SER A 152 58.60 -0.72 25.17
N PRO A 153 58.72 -2.04 25.00
CA PRO A 153 59.69 -2.49 24.01
C PRO A 153 59.23 -3.69 23.15
N SER A 154 59.99 -3.91 22.06
CA SER A 154 59.92 -5.08 21.20
C SER A 154 60.38 -6.38 21.89
N LEU A 155 59.88 -7.53 21.42
CA LEU A 155 60.71 -8.62 20.85
C LEU A 155 59.86 -9.84 20.41
N SER A 156 60.12 -10.34 19.20
CA SER A 156 59.82 -11.74 18.84
C SER A 156 60.92 -12.65 19.41
N PRO A 157 60.66 -13.95 19.68
CA PRO A 157 60.95 -14.93 18.63
C PRO A 157 60.04 -16.19 18.62
N SER A 158 60.00 -16.88 17.47
CA SER A 158 59.72 -18.33 17.42
C SER A 158 60.99 -19.11 17.78
N PRO A 159 60.90 -20.34 18.35
CA PRO A 159 61.02 -21.50 17.46
C PRO A 159 60.24 -22.78 17.91
N SER A 160 60.00 -23.68 16.95
CA SER A 160 59.78 -25.12 17.20
C SER A 160 61.13 -25.87 17.19
N PRO A 161 61.27 -27.12 17.70
CA PRO A 161 60.98 -28.29 16.83
C PRO A 161 60.63 -29.64 17.55
N SER A 162 60.44 -30.69 16.72
CA SER A 162 60.60 -32.15 17.00
C SER A 162 59.46 -32.84 17.80
N GLN A 163 58.72 -33.84 17.26
CA GLN A 163 59.00 -35.27 16.93
C GLN A 163 58.34 -36.20 17.98
N THR A 164 57.83 -37.43 17.75
CA THR A 164 57.61 -38.34 16.59
C THR A 164 56.21 -39.03 16.77
N HIS A 165 55.50 -39.58 15.77
CA HIS A 165 55.77 -40.86 15.08
C HIS A 165 54.83 -41.12 13.86
N SER A 166 55.18 -42.12 13.06
CA SER A 166 54.40 -42.72 11.94
C SER A 166 53.42 -43.82 12.44
N SER A 167 52.56 -44.49 11.66
CA SER A 167 52.38 -44.61 10.19
C SER A 167 51.03 -45.26 9.78
N SER A 168 50.60 -45.00 8.54
CA SER A 168 49.93 -45.90 7.57
C SER A 168 48.52 -46.52 7.79
N ALA A 169 47.67 -46.27 6.78
CA ALA A 169 46.80 -47.21 6.03
C ALA A 169 45.40 -47.64 6.56
N SER A 170 44.43 -47.60 5.65
CA SER A 170 43.10 -48.24 5.69
C SER A 170 43.20 -49.75 5.34
N PRO A 171 42.20 -50.61 5.64
CA PRO A 171 40.98 -50.67 4.81
C PRO A 171 39.66 -51.04 5.56
N ALA A 172 38.56 -51.11 4.80
CA ALA A 172 37.32 -51.84 5.14
C ALA A 172 37.49 -53.36 4.86
N PRO A 173 36.52 -54.29 5.05
CA PRO A 173 35.06 -54.11 5.29
C PRO A 173 34.41 -55.14 6.28
N GLN A 174 33.06 -55.27 6.21
CA GLN A 174 32.22 -56.41 6.67
C GLN A 174 32.07 -56.67 8.18
N THR A 175 31.02 -57.35 8.70
CA THR A 175 29.53 -57.35 8.54
C THR A 175 28.94 -58.30 9.62
N GLN A 176 27.61 -58.37 9.78
CA GLN A 176 26.82 -59.43 10.48
C GLN A 176 26.72 -59.36 12.04
N SER A 177 25.70 -59.96 12.69
CA SER A 177 24.26 -60.16 12.36
C SER A 177 23.48 -60.86 13.50
N SER A 178 22.22 -60.49 13.75
CA SER A 178 21.11 -61.36 14.25
C SER A 178 19.81 -60.52 14.34
N SER A 179 18.78 -60.70 13.51
CA SER A 179 17.74 -61.76 13.47
C SER A 179 16.83 -61.76 14.72
N GLN A 180 15.48 -61.76 14.66
CA GLN A 180 14.52 -62.52 13.81
C GLN A 180 13.27 -61.65 13.50
N THR A 181 12.67 -61.59 12.29
CA THR A 181 11.76 -62.54 11.57
C THR A 181 10.46 -62.91 12.34
N SER A 182 9.27 -63.06 11.73
CA SER A 182 8.89 -63.46 10.35
C SER A 182 7.49 -62.94 9.91
N SER A 183 7.30 -62.41 8.68
CA SER A 183 6.74 -63.07 7.45
C SER A 183 5.20 -63.24 7.42
N SER A 184 4.49 -63.29 6.28
CA SER A 184 4.80 -63.30 4.82
C SER A 184 3.75 -62.43 4.08
N SER A 185 3.28 -62.52 2.80
CA SER A 185 3.45 -63.29 1.53
C SER A 185 2.64 -62.52 0.43
N GLN A 186 2.57 -62.75 -0.89
CA GLN A 186 3.36 -63.36 -2.01
C GLN A 186 2.60 -62.97 -3.33
N ALA A 187 3.11 -63.01 -4.58
CA ALA A 187 4.46 -62.86 -5.15
C ALA A 187 4.43 -62.89 -6.71
N SER A 188 5.35 -62.18 -7.39
CA SER A 188 5.88 -62.44 -8.76
C SER A 188 4.98 -62.12 -9.99
N SER A 189 5.42 -62.03 -11.26
CA SER A 189 6.68 -62.37 -12.01
C SER A 189 6.72 -61.58 -13.38
N LEU A 190 7.72 -61.55 -14.30
CA LEU A 190 9.13 -61.99 -14.41
C LEU A 190 9.85 -61.33 -15.65
N SER A 191 11.11 -60.88 -15.51
CA SER A 191 12.25 -60.82 -16.50
C SER A 191 12.20 -60.29 -17.97
N GLN A 192 13.27 -59.52 -18.28
CA GLN A 192 14.13 -59.50 -19.51
C GLN A 192 13.84 -58.60 -20.75
N LYS A 193 14.94 -58.35 -21.49
CA LYS A 193 15.22 -57.48 -22.68
C LYS A 193 15.64 -58.41 -23.86
N PRO A 194 15.90 -57.98 -25.13
CA PRO A 194 15.76 -56.66 -25.78
C PRO A 194 15.19 -56.68 -27.24
N SER A 195 15.27 -55.52 -27.93
CA SER A 195 15.51 -55.32 -29.38
C SER A 195 14.40 -55.43 -30.47
N GLN A 196 14.36 -54.34 -31.26
CA GLN A 196 14.13 -54.23 -32.72
C GLN A 196 12.73 -54.42 -33.35
N LYS A 197 12.63 -53.87 -34.58
CA LYS A 197 11.46 -53.57 -35.42
C LYS A 197 11.29 -54.60 -36.54
N PRO A 198 10.05 -54.90 -36.97
CA PRO A 198 9.80 -55.11 -38.40
C PRO A 198 8.55 -54.34 -38.94
N THR A 199 8.11 -54.64 -40.17
CA THR A 199 7.25 -53.79 -41.02
C THR A 199 6.07 -54.50 -41.70
N SER A 200 5.09 -53.71 -42.19
CA SER A 200 4.07 -54.03 -43.24
C SER A 200 2.87 -54.90 -42.82
N SER A 201 1.76 -55.05 -43.58
CA SER A 201 1.48 -54.70 -44.99
C SER A 201 -0.03 -54.51 -45.34
N HIS A 202 -0.31 -53.74 -46.41
CA HIS A 202 -1.56 -53.68 -47.22
C HIS A 202 -2.86 -53.18 -46.54
N THR A 203 -3.90 -52.65 -47.24
CA THR A 203 -4.34 -52.59 -48.67
C THR A 203 -4.83 -51.16 -49.05
N SER A 204 -5.29 -50.79 -50.27
CA SER A 204 -4.95 -51.10 -51.69
C SER A 204 -5.63 -50.07 -52.65
N GLY A 205 -5.18 -49.98 -53.92
CA GLY A 205 -5.80 -49.19 -55.03
C GLY A 205 -5.35 -47.70 -55.11
N SER A 206 -4.79 -47.10 -56.17
CA SER A 206 -4.86 -47.21 -57.66
C SER A 206 -6.04 -46.41 -58.29
N SER A 207 -5.89 -45.51 -59.27
CA SER A 207 -4.78 -45.31 -60.24
C SER A 207 -4.69 -43.89 -60.87
N GLN A 208 -3.46 -43.38 -61.09
CA GLN A 208 -2.90 -42.75 -62.32
C GLN A 208 -3.58 -41.49 -62.98
N ALA A 209 -2.93 -40.65 -63.82
CA ALA A 209 -1.60 -40.75 -64.46
C ALA A 209 -0.85 -39.40 -64.67
N THR A 210 0.47 -39.48 -64.47
CA THR A 210 1.64 -38.72 -65.04
C THR A 210 1.52 -37.71 -66.20
N SER A 211 2.35 -36.66 -66.15
CA SER A 211 3.36 -36.32 -67.20
C SER A 211 4.48 -35.39 -66.65
N GLN A 212 5.53 -35.07 -67.42
CA GLN A 212 6.79 -34.43 -66.96
C GLN A 212 7.27 -33.25 -67.84
N SER A 213 8.29 -32.52 -67.36
CA SER A 213 9.23 -31.61 -68.10
C SER A 213 8.71 -30.20 -68.46
N SER A 214 9.53 -29.13 -68.61
CA SER A 214 10.94 -28.83 -68.22
C SER A 214 11.26 -27.32 -68.46
N SER A 215 12.55 -26.90 -68.36
CA SER A 215 13.14 -25.52 -68.56
C SER A 215 12.86 -24.51 -67.42
N GLU A 216 13.84 -23.97 -66.67
CA GLU A 216 14.91 -22.96 -66.96
C GLU A 216 14.42 -21.49 -66.85
N SER A 217 15.14 -20.49 -66.33
CA SER A 217 16.50 -20.37 -65.74
C SER A 217 16.53 -19.28 -64.62
N SER A 218 17.43 -19.28 -63.62
CA SER A 218 18.69 -18.47 -63.52
C SER A 218 18.55 -16.92 -63.54
N SER A 219 19.30 -16.07 -62.80
CA SER A 219 20.18 -16.26 -61.61
C SER A 219 20.72 -14.91 -61.02
N LYS A 220 21.12 -14.89 -59.72
CA LYS A 220 22.29 -14.16 -59.12
C LYS A 220 22.41 -12.61 -59.19
N GLN A 221 23.31 -11.87 -58.50
CA GLN A 221 23.93 -11.93 -57.14
C GLN A 221 24.67 -10.58 -56.79
N THR A 222 24.36 -9.98 -55.62
CA THR A 222 25.35 -9.44 -54.62
C THR A 222 26.20 -8.16 -55.04
N PRO A 223 27.24 -7.66 -54.31
CA PRO A 223 27.10 -6.53 -53.34
C PRO A 223 28.05 -5.30 -53.49
N THR A 224 28.13 -4.48 -52.40
CA THR A 224 29.29 -3.75 -51.77
C THR A 224 29.47 -2.21 -51.83
N LYS A 225 29.85 -1.67 -50.63
CA LYS A 225 30.71 -0.50 -50.28
C LYS A 225 30.13 0.92 -50.02
N THR A 226 30.63 1.50 -48.91
CA THR A 226 30.64 2.89 -48.39
C THR A 226 31.82 3.72 -48.96
N PRO A 227 32.06 5.02 -48.61
CA PRO A 227 31.36 5.97 -47.71
C PRO A 227 31.11 7.41 -48.28
N THR A 228 30.71 8.38 -47.44
CA THR A 228 31.28 9.77 -47.30
C THR A 228 30.27 10.97 -47.27
N SER A 229 30.25 11.69 -46.12
CA SER A 229 30.00 13.15 -45.86
C SER A 229 28.71 13.94 -46.23
N THR A 230 28.07 14.47 -45.17
CA THR A 230 27.64 15.88 -44.91
C THR A 230 26.39 16.55 -45.54
N VAL A 231 25.91 17.55 -44.77
CA VAL A 231 25.01 18.70 -45.08
C VAL A 231 23.50 18.55 -44.72
N THR A 232 23.11 19.26 -43.66
CA THR A 232 21.72 19.62 -43.29
C THR A 232 21.25 20.85 -44.09
N PRO A 233 19.93 21.06 -44.28
CA PRO A 233 19.22 21.95 -43.35
C PRO A 233 17.74 21.58 -43.05
N SER A 234 17.18 22.21 -42.02
CA SER A 234 15.78 22.08 -41.62
C SER A 234 14.84 22.99 -42.44
N THR A 235 13.57 22.59 -42.59
CA THR A 235 12.46 23.55 -42.78
C THR A 235 11.16 23.00 -42.16
N THR A 236 10.57 23.79 -41.27
CA THR A 236 9.23 23.55 -40.70
C THR A 236 8.19 24.32 -41.51
N VAL A 237 6.99 23.75 -41.71
CA VAL A 237 5.87 24.44 -42.38
C VAL A 237 4.63 24.39 -41.50
N THR A 238 4.13 25.56 -41.13
CA THR A 238 2.87 25.76 -40.40
C THR A 238 1.76 26.16 -41.37
N TYR A 239 0.51 25.78 -41.10
CA TYR A 239 -0.67 26.33 -41.79
C TYR A 239 -1.76 26.74 -40.80
N SER A 240 -2.44 27.83 -41.11
CA SER A 240 -3.61 28.34 -40.37
C SER A 240 -4.42 29.23 -41.32
N LEU A 241 -5.72 28.96 -41.47
CA LEU A 241 -6.66 29.81 -42.20
C LEU A 241 -8.05 29.73 -41.56
N ILE A 242 -8.75 30.87 -41.57
CA ILE A 242 -10.16 31.03 -41.20
C ILE A 242 -10.85 31.94 -42.27
N PRO A 243 -12.13 32.33 -42.23
CA PRO A 243 -13.10 31.83 -43.20
C PRO A 243 -13.73 32.89 -44.13
N ALA A 244 -14.61 32.44 -45.04
CA ALA A 244 -15.57 33.28 -45.78
C ALA A 244 -16.92 32.54 -45.96
N ALA A 245 -18.00 33.24 -46.33
CA ALA A 245 -19.38 32.74 -46.30
C ALA A 245 -20.19 33.10 -47.58
N THR A 246 -21.53 32.91 -47.54
CA THR A 246 -22.58 33.24 -48.58
C THR A 246 -22.73 32.23 -49.74
N THR A 247 -23.90 31.94 -50.36
CA THR A 247 -25.32 32.37 -50.13
C THR A 247 -26.39 31.40 -50.72
N ASN A 248 -27.61 31.45 -50.15
CA ASN A 248 -28.96 30.97 -50.56
C ASN A 248 -29.29 30.34 -51.94
N SER A 249 -30.14 29.29 -51.90
CA SER A 249 -31.41 29.04 -52.66
C SER A 249 -31.60 27.54 -53.03
N GLY A 250 -32.80 26.93 -53.12
CA GLY A 250 -34.12 27.30 -52.59
C GLY A 250 -35.32 26.80 -53.43
N HIS A 251 -36.11 25.81 -52.97
CA HIS A 251 -37.55 25.62 -53.29
C HIS A 251 -38.25 24.57 -52.40
N HIS A 252 -39.57 24.39 -52.54
CA HIS A 252 -40.47 23.75 -51.56
C HIS A 252 -41.05 22.38 -51.98
N SER A 253 -41.40 21.55 -50.98
CA SER A 253 -42.73 20.91 -50.89
C SER A 253 -43.08 20.50 -49.45
N SER A 254 -44.37 20.66 -49.10
CA SER A 254 -45.05 20.21 -47.87
C SER A 254 -45.10 18.66 -47.76
N VAL A 255 -45.43 18.00 -46.63
CA VAL A 255 -46.24 18.29 -45.42
C VAL A 255 -45.57 17.54 -44.22
N THR A 256 -45.82 17.67 -42.90
CA THR A 256 -46.93 18.15 -42.04
C THR A 256 -46.36 18.75 -40.72
N ARG A 257 -47.22 19.19 -39.77
CA ARG A 257 -46.81 19.67 -38.42
C ARG A 257 -47.00 18.63 -37.31
N ILE A 258 -46.00 18.54 -36.44
CA ILE A 258 -46.07 18.08 -35.03
C ILE A 258 -45.66 19.28 -34.15
N PRO A 259 -46.17 19.45 -32.92
CA PRO A 259 -45.77 20.58 -32.07
C PRO A 259 -44.29 20.48 -31.66
N THR A 260 -43.46 21.41 -32.12
CA THR A 260 -42.07 21.54 -31.66
C THR A 260 -42.02 22.11 -30.25
N LEU A 261 -41.45 21.35 -29.32
CA LEU A 261 -41.07 21.83 -28.00
C LEU A 261 -40.07 23.00 -28.13
N THR A 262 -40.29 24.07 -27.38
CA THR A 262 -39.32 25.18 -27.27
C THR A 262 -38.03 24.69 -26.62
N PRO A 263 -36.86 24.87 -27.24
CA PRO A 263 -35.59 24.53 -26.61
C PRO A 263 -35.38 25.32 -25.32
N ARG A 264 -35.28 24.62 -24.18
CA ARG A 264 -34.80 25.22 -22.93
C ARG A 264 -33.38 25.76 -23.21
N PRO A 265 -33.04 27.01 -22.83
CA PRO A 265 -31.70 27.53 -23.04
C PRO A 265 -30.67 26.61 -22.36
N LYS A 266 -29.60 26.27 -23.08
CA LYS A 266 -28.45 25.58 -22.47
C LYS A 266 -27.96 26.44 -21.30
N PRO A 267 -27.67 25.85 -20.12
CA PRO A 267 -26.87 26.56 -19.13
C PRO A 267 -25.53 26.89 -19.77
N SER A 268 -25.12 28.16 -19.74
CA SER A 268 -23.78 28.54 -20.18
C SER A 268 -22.79 27.99 -19.17
N SER A 269 -22.11 26.89 -19.53
CA SER A 269 -20.88 26.46 -18.86
C SER A 269 -19.83 27.56 -19.05
N ALA A 270 -19.79 28.51 -18.12
CA ALA A 270 -18.70 29.47 -18.05
C ALA A 270 -17.42 28.66 -17.81
N SER A 271 -16.60 28.55 -18.83
CA SER A 271 -15.24 28.03 -18.67
C SER A 271 -14.46 29.09 -17.93
N THR A 272 -14.48 29.01 -16.59
CA THR A 272 -13.60 29.77 -15.72
C THR A 272 -12.19 29.35 -16.08
N THR A 273 -11.52 30.18 -16.85
CA THR A 273 -10.13 29.99 -17.28
C THR A 273 -9.23 30.32 -16.12
N PHE A 274 -9.09 29.37 -15.20
CA PHE A 274 -8.13 29.43 -14.10
C PHE A 274 -6.73 29.59 -14.70
N ALA A 275 -6.09 30.73 -14.42
CA ALA A 275 -4.68 30.91 -14.75
C ALA A 275 -3.84 30.07 -13.76
N PRO A 276 -2.80 29.36 -14.22
CA PRO A 276 -1.94 28.57 -13.35
C PRO A 276 -1.39 29.39 -12.17
N ALA A 277 -1.63 28.91 -10.95
CA ALA A 277 -1.15 29.53 -9.73
C ALA A 277 0.28 29.06 -9.42
N SER A 278 1.07 29.92 -8.77
CA SER A 278 2.31 29.49 -8.13
C SER A 278 2.42 30.00 -6.70
N LYS A 279 2.76 29.09 -5.78
CA LYS A 279 2.79 29.36 -4.34
C LYS A 279 3.86 28.53 -3.64
N THR A 280 4.99 29.16 -3.36
CA THR A 280 6.03 28.64 -2.47
C THR A 280 5.72 29.04 -1.03
N CYS A 281 5.55 28.07 -0.13
CA CYS A 281 5.43 28.31 1.31
C CYS A 281 6.74 27.92 2.00
N ALA A 282 7.61 28.92 2.22
CA ALA A 282 8.94 28.74 2.80
C ALA A 282 8.87 27.91 4.09
N PRO A 283 9.72 26.89 4.26
CA PRO A 283 9.84 26.17 5.53
C PRO A 283 10.20 27.14 6.65
N LYS A 284 9.65 26.92 7.85
CA LYS A 284 10.19 27.58 9.04
C LYS A 284 11.58 27.02 9.31
N GLY A 285 12.48 27.86 9.83
CA GLY A 285 13.83 27.42 10.19
C GLY A 285 13.76 26.34 11.28
N SER A 286 14.80 25.49 11.37
CA SER A 286 14.90 24.34 12.28
C SER A 286 15.08 24.73 13.77
N ALA A 287 14.38 25.77 14.23
CA ALA A 287 14.25 26.12 15.63
C ALA A 287 13.21 25.19 16.27
N THR A 288 13.68 24.06 16.81
CA THR A 288 12.85 23.12 17.57
C THR A 288 12.12 23.82 18.70
N ARG A 289 10.78 23.74 18.73
CA ARG A 289 9.97 24.26 19.83
C ARG A 289 10.07 23.33 21.04
N GLN A 290 9.95 23.89 22.24
CA GLN A 290 9.89 23.10 23.48
C GLN A 290 8.57 22.33 23.62
N VAL A 291 7.50 22.85 23.03
CA VAL A 291 6.18 22.22 22.95
C VAL A 291 5.95 21.78 21.51
N PHE A 292 5.40 20.58 21.31
CA PHE A 292 4.99 20.10 19.99
C PHE A 292 3.56 20.57 19.70
N TRP A 293 3.27 20.99 18.47
CA TRP A 293 1.98 21.62 18.11
C TRP A 293 0.74 20.81 18.50
N MET A 294 0.87 19.48 18.58
CA MET A 294 -0.20 18.56 18.98
C MET A 294 -0.58 18.67 20.46
N ASP A 295 0.34 19.08 21.34
CA ASP A 295 0.02 19.43 22.74
C ASP A 295 -0.75 20.76 22.86
N GLU A 296 -0.74 21.58 21.80
CA GLU A 296 -1.36 22.91 21.75
C GLU A 296 -2.76 22.91 21.09
N GLN A 297 -3.28 21.74 20.66
CA GLN A 297 -4.61 21.61 20.02
C GLN A 297 -5.73 21.30 21.03
N ASP A 298 -6.96 21.73 20.70
CA ASP A 298 -8.15 21.32 21.45
C ASP A 298 -8.58 19.88 21.11
N HIS A 299 -8.22 18.95 21.98
CA HIS A 299 -8.60 17.52 21.89
C HIS A 299 -9.82 17.12 22.75
N LYS A 300 -10.44 18.07 23.46
CA LYS A 300 -11.47 17.76 24.49
C LYS A 300 -12.73 18.63 24.41
N GLY A 301 -12.71 19.69 23.60
CA GLY A 301 -13.82 20.62 23.34
C GLY A 301 -14.37 20.50 21.91
N GLN A 302 -14.55 21.65 21.24
CA GLN A 302 -15.13 21.70 19.88
C GLN A 302 -14.12 21.29 18.80
N GLY A 303 -12.83 21.38 19.08
CA GLY A 303 -11.76 20.95 18.17
C GLY A 303 -11.52 19.44 18.15
N ALA A 304 -12.17 18.66 19.03
CA ALA A 304 -11.84 17.26 19.25
C ALA A 304 -12.16 16.33 18.06
N GLY A 305 -11.42 15.22 17.98
CA GLY A 305 -11.79 14.08 17.14
C GLY A 305 -13.15 13.50 17.51
N LEU A 306 -13.93 13.09 16.51
CA LEU A 306 -15.27 12.53 16.64
C LEU A 306 -15.34 11.24 15.82
N ALA A 307 -15.70 10.11 16.45
CA ALA A 307 -15.90 8.84 15.77
C ALA A 307 -17.42 8.56 15.59
N PRO A 308 -18.07 9.05 14.52
CA PRO A 308 -19.54 9.08 14.42
C PRO A 308 -20.24 7.71 14.31
N TYR A 309 -19.49 6.61 14.18
CA TYR A 309 -20.01 5.25 13.99
C TYR A 309 -19.81 4.32 15.20
N VAL A 310 -19.27 4.82 16.32
CA VAL A 310 -19.25 4.10 17.62
C VAL A 310 -20.62 4.16 18.30
N SER A 311 -20.81 3.37 19.37
CA SER A 311 -22.05 3.33 20.15
C SER A 311 -22.38 4.66 20.88
N ASP A 312 -21.35 5.37 21.36
CA ASP A 312 -21.48 6.69 21.99
C ASP A 312 -20.33 7.61 21.53
N PRO A 313 -20.50 8.32 20.41
CA PRO A 313 -19.49 9.25 19.89
C PRO A 313 -19.12 10.38 20.84
N SER A 314 -19.92 10.66 21.88
CA SER A 314 -19.62 11.73 22.86
C SER A 314 -18.66 11.31 23.96
N LYS A 315 -18.43 10.00 24.14
CA LYS A 315 -17.54 9.43 25.17
C LYS A 315 -16.28 8.76 24.63
N TYR A 316 -16.20 8.55 23.32
CA TYR A 316 -15.08 7.81 22.72
C TYR A 316 -13.82 8.67 22.56
N PRO A 317 -12.71 8.36 23.24
CA PRO A 317 -11.47 9.14 23.08
C PRO A 317 -10.76 8.71 21.80
N VAL A 318 -10.81 9.55 20.76
CA VAL A 318 -9.96 9.37 19.57
C VAL A 318 -8.50 9.66 19.94
N TYR A 319 -8.25 10.88 20.41
CA TYR A 319 -6.96 11.32 20.92
C TYR A 319 -6.73 10.83 22.36
N ARG A 320 -5.54 10.29 22.63
CA ARG A 320 -5.17 9.72 23.93
C ARG A 320 -3.73 10.09 24.26
N ASN A 321 -3.54 11.18 25.00
CA ASN A 321 -2.26 11.42 25.66
C ASN A 321 -2.09 10.36 26.77
N VAL A 322 -1.03 9.55 26.70
CA VAL A 322 -0.81 8.46 27.67
C VAL A 322 -0.73 8.94 29.13
N MET A 323 -0.39 10.20 29.38
CA MET A 323 -0.33 10.76 30.74
C MET A 323 -1.73 10.86 31.39
N ASP A 324 -2.80 11.06 30.62
CA ASP A 324 -4.19 11.00 31.10
C ASP A 324 -4.58 9.59 31.62
N TYR A 325 -3.79 8.56 31.28
CA TYR A 325 -3.98 7.17 31.67
C TYR A 325 -3.17 6.76 32.90
N GLY A 326 -2.55 7.73 33.61
CA GLY A 326 -1.74 7.48 34.79
C GLY A 326 -0.36 6.88 34.48
N VAL A 327 0.13 7.06 33.25
CA VAL A 327 1.47 6.64 32.84
C VAL A 327 2.50 7.64 33.40
N ALA A 328 3.61 7.13 33.92
CA ALA A 328 4.81 7.93 34.19
C ALA A 328 5.83 7.78 33.05
N ASN A 329 6.51 8.87 32.72
CA ASN A 329 7.49 8.97 31.63
C ASN A 329 8.90 9.33 32.15
N ASP A 330 9.18 9.07 33.42
CA ASP A 330 10.44 9.36 34.12
C ASP A 330 11.44 8.17 34.11
N GLY A 331 11.08 7.06 33.46
CA GLY A 331 11.85 5.82 33.43
C GLY A 331 11.61 4.88 34.60
N THR A 332 10.65 5.16 35.49
CA THR A 332 10.32 4.33 36.65
C THR A 332 9.03 3.52 36.49
N GLY A 333 8.89 2.47 37.32
CA GLY A 333 7.71 1.59 37.33
C GLY A 333 7.61 0.62 36.15
N ASP A 334 6.48 -0.10 36.10
CA ASP A 334 6.01 -0.80 34.90
C ASP A 334 4.83 0.00 34.32
N GLN A 335 5.00 0.49 33.09
CA GLN A 335 4.01 1.30 32.41
C GLN A 335 3.14 0.49 31.43
N THR A 336 3.41 -0.81 31.22
CA THR A 336 2.72 -1.61 30.19
C THR A 336 1.20 -1.59 30.36
N ALA A 337 0.69 -1.79 31.59
CA ALA A 337 -0.75 -1.84 31.84
C ALA A 337 -1.46 -0.49 31.53
N ASN A 338 -0.83 0.63 31.88
CA ASN A 338 -1.43 1.96 31.71
C ASN A 338 -1.39 2.41 30.23
N ILE A 339 -0.30 2.12 29.51
CA ILE A 339 -0.22 2.37 28.05
C ILE A 339 -1.14 1.40 27.29
N GLN A 340 -1.25 0.13 27.70
CA GLN A 340 -2.21 -0.81 27.11
C GLN A 340 -3.65 -0.33 27.30
N LYS A 341 -4.01 0.26 28.46
CA LYS A 341 -5.33 0.90 28.64
C LYS A 341 -5.53 2.04 27.63
N ALA A 342 -4.51 2.85 27.33
CA ALA A 342 -4.61 3.89 26.30
C ALA A 342 -4.83 3.30 24.90
N ILE A 343 -4.14 2.22 24.54
CA ILE A 343 -4.35 1.54 23.26
C ILE A 343 -5.76 0.93 23.17
N ASP A 344 -6.25 0.32 24.24
CA ASP A 344 -7.45 -0.53 24.22
C ASP A 344 -8.78 0.24 24.42
N ASP A 345 -8.74 1.49 24.88
CA ASP A 345 -9.91 2.18 25.44
C ASP A 345 -11.11 2.28 24.47
N MET A 346 -12.29 2.13 25.07
CA MET A 346 -13.61 2.28 24.42
C MET A 346 -14.39 3.49 24.97
N GLY A 347 -13.88 4.18 26.00
CA GLY A 347 -14.52 5.36 26.62
C GLY A 347 -15.70 5.03 27.52
N SER A 348 -16.56 4.09 27.12
CA SER A 348 -17.65 3.52 27.92
C SER A 348 -17.21 2.43 28.90
N GLY A 349 -15.91 2.13 28.97
CA GLY A 349 -15.38 0.88 29.52
C GLY A 349 -15.49 -0.29 28.53
N GLY A 350 -14.76 -1.37 28.81
CA GLY A 350 -14.53 -2.47 27.86
C GLY A 350 -13.20 -2.34 27.11
N SER A 351 -13.11 -2.93 25.93
CA SER A 351 -11.95 -2.85 25.02
C SER A 351 -12.43 -2.89 23.58
N ARG A 352 -11.76 -2.17 22.68
CA ARG A 352 -12.08 -2.12 21.24
C ARG A 352 -11.55 -3.29 20.40
N LYS A 353 -10.78 -4.22 21.00
CA LYS A 353 -10.29 -5.43 20.33
C LYS A 353 -11.45 -6.22 19.70
N GLY A 354 -11.32 -6.60 18.43
CA GLY A 354 -12.34 -7.35 17.70
C GLY A 354 -13.67 -6.62 17.42
N ASN A 355 -13.71 -5.28 17.52
CA ASN A 355 -14.95 -4.49 17.32
C ASN A 355 -15.00 -3.71 15.97
N GLY A 356 -14.11 -4.02 15.03
CA GLY A 356 -13.98 -3.35 13.72
C GLY A 356 -12.76 -2.42 13.64
N VAL A 357 -12.31 -2.13 12.40
CA VAL A 357 -11.06 -1.40 12.12
C VAL A 357 -11.27 0.12 12.10
N THR A 358 -12.14 0.61 11.22
CA THR A 358 -12.36 2.06 11.00
C THR A 358 -13.35 2.68 11.97
N ARG A 359 -14.15 1.86 12.66
CA ARG A 359 -15.14 2.30 13.65
C ARG A 359 -14.51 2.83 14.94
N TYR A 360 -13.40 2.24 15.40
CA TYR A 360 -12.78 2.55 16.71
C TYR A 360 -11.31 3.01 16.58
N PRO A 361 -11.06 4.18 15.94
CA PRO A 361 -9.72 4.69 15.68
C PRO A 361 -9.02 5.23 16.93
N ALA A 362 -7.70 5.08 17.00
CA ALA A 362 -6.89 5.48 18.14
C ALA A 362 -5.66 6.30 17.75
N GLN A 363 -5.56 7.56 18.19
CA GLN A 363 -4.32 8.32 18.18
C GLN A 363 -3.71 8.36 19.58
N VAL A 364 -2.76 7.47 19.84
CA VAL A 364 -2.09 7.34 21.14
C VAL A 364 -0.81 8.17 21.12
N TYR A 365 -0.84 9.30 21.82
CA TYR A 365 0.27 10.25 21.88
C TYR A 365 1.15 10.03 23.10
N LEU A 366 2.46 9.95 22.86
CA LEU A 366 3.51 9.82 23.87
C LEU A 366 4.32 11.12 23.92
N PRO A 367 4.13 11.98 24.94
CA PRO A 367 5.05 13.06 25.27
C PRO A 367 6.49 12.57 25.44
N SER A 368 7.47 13.46 25.28
CA SER A 368 8.89 13.13 25.49
C SER A 368 9.16 12.55 26.89
N GLY A 369 9.93 11.46 26.96
CA GLY A 369 10.28 10.80 28.23
C GLY A 369 10.74 9.35 28.04
N VAL A 370 10.84 8.61 29.14
CA VAL A 370 11.18 7.18 29.15
C VAL A 370 10.03 6.38 29.79
N TYR A 371 9.46 5.48 29.00
CA TYR A 371 8.35 4.62 29.34
C TYR A 371 8.88 3.21 29.57
N GLN A 372 9.16 2.86 30.84
CA GLN A 372 9.70 1.55 31.17
C GLN A 372 8.60 0.50 31.25
N LEU A 373 8.79 -0.61 30.53
CA LEU A 373 7.87 -1.74 30.43
C LEU A 373 8.49 -2.97 31.10
N GLU A 374 7.68 -3.76 31.82
CA GLU A 374 8.07 -5.11 32.27
C GLU A 374 7.42 -6.24 31.46
N SER A 375 6.52 -5.93 30.53
CA SER A 375 5.88 -6.94 29.66
C SER A 375 5.47 -6.37 28.29
N THR A 376 5.20 -7.25 27.32
CA THR A 376 4.87 -6.92 25.93
C THR A 376 3.68 -5.97 25.81
N LEU A 377 3.91 -4.80 25.21
CA LEU A 377 2.83 -3.91 24.77
C LEU A 377 2.22 -4.46 23.47
N LYS A 378 0.90 -4.65 23.42
CA LYS A 378 0.19 -5.17 22.24
C LYS A 378 -0.60 -4.06 21.57
N LEU A 379 -0.43 -3.89 20.26
CA LEU A 379 -1.23 -2.93 19.52
C LEU A 379 -2.59 -3.56 19.09
N THR A 380 -3.48 -2.73 18.55
CA THR A 380 -4.81 -3.14 18.04
C THR A 380 -5.18 -2.33 16.81
N VAL A 381 -5.88 -2.93 15.84
CA VAL A 381 -6.21 -2.32 14.52
C VAL A 381 -6.73 -0.87 14.59
N GLY A 382 -6.46 -0.07 13.56
CA GLY A 382 -6.88 1.34 13.50
C GLY A 382 -6.14 2.24 14.49
N THR A 383 -4.83 2.05 14.67
CA THR A 383 -4.02 2.83 15.63
C THR A 383 -2.88 3.59 14.96
N ILE A 384 -2.69 4.85 15.37
CA ILE A 384 -1.42 5.56 15.23
C ILE A 384 -0.81 5.76 16.63
N ILE A 385 0.38 5.21 16.86
CA ILE A 385 1.26 5.59 17.96
C ILE A 385 2.10 6.79 17.50
N VAL A 386 1.98 7.94 18.18
CA VAL A 386 2.71 9.18 17.86
C VAL A 386 3.60 9.57 19.03
N GLY A 387 4.91 9.52 18.86
CA GLY A 387 5.85 10.15 19.79
C GLY A 387 6.03 11.65 19.49
N ASN A 388 6.35 12.44 20.53
CA ASN A 388 6.76 13.84 20.37
C ASN A 388 8.08 13.94 19.55
N PRO A 389 8.08 14.54 18.35
CA PRO A 389 9.25 14.56 17.48
C PRO A 389 10.37 15.51 17.91
N ASN A 390 10.12 16.51 18.77
CA ASN A 390 11.16 17.42 19.26
C ASN A 390 12.14 16.71 20.22
N ASN A 391 11.68 15.67 20.91
CA ASN A 391 12.53 14.73 21.65
C ASN A 391 11.82 13.36 21.73
N PRO A 392 12.08 12.45 20.76
CA PRO A 392 11.38 11.17 20.64
C PRO A 392 11.35 10.35 21.94
N PRO A 393 10.17 9.91 22.41
CA PRO A 393 10.05 9.12 23.63
C PRO A 393 10.69 7.73 23.49
N VAL A 394 11.21 7.23 24.61
CA VAL A 394 11.84 5.91 24.70
C VAL A 394 10.88 4.91 25.33
N ILE A 395 10.37 3.96 24.55
CA ILE A 395 9.72 2.75 25.07
C ILE A 395 10.85 1.77 25.42
N LYS A 396 10.99 1.42 26.70
CA LYS A 396 12.17 0.70 27.21
C LYS A 396 11.82 -0.60 27.91
N ALA A 397 12.42 -1.71 27.49
CA ALA A 397 12.37 -2.97 28.24
C ALA A 397 13.14 -2.82 29.57
N SER A 398 12.56 -3.23 30.70
CA SER A 398 13.29 -3.27 31.98
C SER A 398 14.32 -4.42 32.02
N PRO A 399 15.28 -4.42 32.97
CA PRO A 399 16.17 -5.56 33.22
C PRO A 399 15.48 -6.85 33.67
N LYS A 400 14.15 -6.82 33.87
CA LYS A 400 13.30 -7.95 34.27
C LYS A 400 12.14 -8.17 33.30
N PHE A 401 12.28 -7.73 32.06
CA PHE A 401 11.24 -7.81 31.04
C PHE A 401 10.76 -9.25 30.81
N ARG A 402 9.44 -9.43 30.74
CA ARG A 402 8.75 -10.71 30.59
C ARG A 402 7.95 -10.71 29.29
N GLY A 403 8.59 -11.14 28.21
CA GLY A 403 7.98 -11.31 26.90
C GLY A 403 9.03 -11.50 25.80
N GLN A 404 8.61 -12.07 24.67
CA GLN A 404 9.47 -12.23 23.48
C GLN A 404 9.58 -10.93 22.66
N PHE A 405 8.63 -10.01 22.82
CA PHE A 405 8.50 -8.79 22.05
C PHE A 405 8.37 -7.59 22.99
N LEU A 406 9.13 -6.51 22.79
CA LEU A 406 8.90 -5.26 23.55
C LEU A 406 7.57 -4.62 23.11
N VAL A 407 7.36 -4.49 21.80
CA VAL A 407 6.06 -4.18 21.20
C VAL A 407 5.66 -5.27 20.20
N PHE A 408 4.39 -5.66 20.24
CA PHE A 408 3.77 -6.59 19.31
C PHE A 408 2.73 -5.82 18.46
N GLY A 409 3.07 -5.55 17.19
CA GLY A 409 2.28 -4.71 16.29
C GLY A 409 1.06 -5.40 15.69
N PHE A 410 1.10 -6.72 15.57
CA PHE A 410 0.01 -7.57 15.08
C PHE A 410 -1.16 -7.66 16.08
N ASP A 411 -2.41 -7.59 15.59
CA ASP A 411 -3.62 -7.80 16.40
C ASP A 411 -4.34 -9.10 16.03
N ALA A 412 -4.05 -10.16 16.79
CA ALA A 412 -4.67 -11.47 16.64
C ALA A 412 -6.20 -11.51 16.89
N HIS A 413 -6.84 -10.41 17.32
CA HIS A 413 -8.30 -10.31 17.38
C HIS A 413 -8.92 -9.92 16.03
N ASN A 414 -8.13 -9.45 15.05
CA ASN A 414 -8.60 -9.06 13.71
C ASN A 414 -8.37 -10.14 12.63
N GLY A 415 -7.90 -11.33 13.03
CA GLY A 415 -7.61 -12.44 12.12
C GLY A 415 -6.12 -12.72 12.01
N GLN A 416 -5.61 -12.79 10.78
CA GLN A 416 -4.21 -13.12 10.48
C GLN A 416 -3.37 -11.84 10.26
N PRO A 417 -2.03 -11.92 10.22
CA PRO A 417 -1.17 -10.80 9.88
C PRO A 417 -1.58 -10.05 8.60
N GLU A 418 -2.08 -10.79 7.61
CA GLU A 418 -2.61 -10.33 6.32
C GLU A 418 -3.91 -9.51 6.43
N THR A 419 -4.66 -9.59 7.53
CA THR A 419 -5.87 -8.78 7.77
C THR A 419 -5.65 -7.66 8.79
N THR A 420 -4.41 -7.42 9.23
CA THR A 420 -4.09 -6.38 10.23
C THR A 420 -3.76 -5.06 9.53
N PHE A 421 -4.80 -4.35 9.11
CA PHE A 421 -4.71 -3.06 8.41
C PHE A 421 -4.63 -1.85 9.36
N MET A 422 -4.20 -0.72 8.80
CA MET A 422 -4.27 0.61 9.42
C MET A 422 -3.54 0.68 10.78
N MET A 423 -2.24 0.36 10.76
CA MET A 423 -1.35 0.39 11.92
C MET A 423 -0.10 1.25 11.69
N LEU A 424 0.05 2.35 12.42
CA LEU A 424 1.24 3.21 12.34
C LEU A 424 1.94 3.36 13.68
N MET A 425 3.27 3.42 13.64
CA MET A 425 4.09 3.89 14.74
C MET A 425 5.10 4.92 14.21
N LYS A 426 5.14 6.10 14.83
CA LYS A 426 5.92 7.24 14.36
C LYS A 426 6.65 7.96 15.49
N ASN A 427 7.89 8.41 15.22
CA ASN A 427 8.71 9.24 16.11
C ASN A 427 9.02 8.62 17.49
N VAL A 428 9.30 7.30 17.59
CA VAL A 428 9.63 6.65 18.88
C VAL A 428 10.96 5.92 18.86
N ILE A 429 11.54 5.76 20.06
CA ILE A 429 12.74 4.96 20.31
C ILE A 429 12.31 3.67 21.01
N LEU A 430 12.64 2.51 20.43
CA LEU A 430 12.45 1.19 21.04
C LEU A 430 13.78 0.72 21.63
N ASP A 431 13.86 0.54 22.94
CA ASP A 431 15.12 0.31 23.66
C ASP A 431 15.08 -0.99 24.47
N THR A 432 15.86 -1.98 24.02
CA THR A 432 16.05 -3.27 24.71
C THR A 432 17.38 -3.37 25.45
N THR A 433 18.22 -2.32 25.47
CA THR A 433 19.61 -2.35 25.99
C THR A 433 19.77 -2.71 27.48
N ALA A 434 18.68 -2.75 28.23
CA ALA A 434 18.68 -3.12 29.65
C ALA A 434 18.37 -4.61 29.89
N VAL A 435 17.89 -5.33 28.89
CA VAL A 435 17.80 -6.80 28.88
C VAL A 435 19.19 -7.37 28.58
N ASP A 436 19.57 -8.46 29.24
CA ASP A 436 20.86 -9.11 29.01
C ASP A 436 20.99 -9.63 27.58
N ALA A 437 22.14 -9.38 26.94
CA ALA A 437 22.36 -9.66 25.52
C ALA A 437 22.20 -11.13 25.13
N GLY A 438 22.30 -12.08 26.08
CA GLY A 438 22.04 -13.50 25.84
C GLY A 438 20.55 -13.86 25.80
N VAL A 439 19.66 -13.05 26.38
CA VAL A 439 18.22 -13.31 26.47
C VAL A 439 17.52 -12.90 25.17
N PRO A 440 16.88 -13.83 24.43
CA PRO A 440 16.23 -13.49 23.17
C PRO A 440 15.03 -12.56 23.37
N ILE A 441 15.09 -11.38 22.75
CA ILE A 441 14.00 -10.41 22.68
C ILE A 441 14.01 -9.71 21.32
N THR A 442 12.82 -9.49 20.76
CA THR A 442 12.61 -8.66 19.56
C THR A 442 12.05 -7.30 19.98
N ALA A 443 12.60 -6.19 19.49
CA ALA A 443 12.11 -4.87 19.89
C ALA A 443 10.72 -4.55 19.29
N LEU A 444 10.45 -4.98 18.07
CA LEU A 444 9.15 -4.84 17.41
C LEU A 444 8.78 -6.10 16.59
N GLN A 445 7.67 -6.75 16.90
CA GLN A 445 7.02 -7.64 15.92
C GLN A 445 6.12 -6.77 15.03
N TRP A 446 6.22 -6.94 13.71
CA TRP A 446 5.51 -6.13 12.72
C TRP A 446 4.95 -6.99 11.57
N GLY A 447 4.29 -8.09 11.92
CA GLY A 447 3.51 -8.89 10.97
C GLY A 447 2.15 -8.23 10.75
N VAL A 448 2.09 -7.26 9.84
CA VAL A 448 0.89 -6.47 9.54
C VAL A 448 0.67 -6.33 8.04
N ALA A 449 -0.47 -5.74 7.66
CA ALA A 449 -0.96 -5.63 6.29
C ALA A 449 -0.99 -4.17 5.79
N GLN A 450 -1.62 -3.96 4.64
CA GLN A 450 -1.71 -2.71 3.91
C GLN A 450 -2.32 -1.56 4.77
N GLY A 451 -2.03 -0.31 4.38
CA GLY A 451 -2.37 0.88 5.17
C GLY A 451 -1.61 1.03 6.51
N SER A 452 -0.68 0.10 6.81
CA SER A 452 0.20 0.13 7.98
C SER A 452 1.61 0.59 7.61
N GLY A 453 2.42 0.99 8.58
CA GLY A 453 3.79 1.43 8.33
C GLY A 453 4.54 1.99 9.53
N LEU A 454 5.80 2.38 9.29
CA LEU A 454 6.71 2.95 10.27
C LEU A 454 7.39 4.18 9.67
N ASN A 455 7.55 5.25 10.45
CA ASN A 455 8.34 6.44 10.07
C ASN A 455 9.12 6.99 11.28
N ASN A 456 10.39 7.38 11.09
CA ASN A 456 11.25 7.95 12.14
C ASN A 456 11.31 7.07 13.41
N ILE A 457 11.71 5.81 13.24
CA ILE A 457 11.84 4.83 14.34
C ILE A 457 13.31 4.58 14.65
N LYS A 458 13.67 4.54 15.93
CA LYS A 458 15.02 4.17 16.35
C LYS A 458 15.03 2.97 17.28
N VAL A 459 15.68 1.89 16.86
CA VAL A 459 15.83 0.67 17.68
C VAL A 459 17.21 0.64 18.32
N ARG A 460 17.27 0.39 19.63
CA ARG A 460 18.50 0.26 20.42
C ARG A 460 18.58 -1.13 21.06
N MET A 461 19.65 -1.85 20.77
CA MET A 461 19.96 -3.17 21.30
C MET A 461 21.41 -3.20 21.85
N PRO A 462 21.79 -4.18 22.68
CA PRO A 462 23.18 -4.42 23.05
C PRO A 462 24.08 -4.59 21.81
N THR A 463 25.32 -4.10 21.88
CA THR A 463 26.30 -4.20 20.77
C THR A 463 27.27 -5.35 21.01
N GLY A 464 27.68 -6.04 19.94
CA GLY A 464 28.51 -7.25 20.02
C GLY A 464 27.67 -8.54 20.00
N PRO A 465 28.23 -9.68 20.45
CA PRO A 465 27.51 -10.96 20.49
C PRO A 465 26.27 -10.91 21.38
N GLY A 466 25.17 -11.48 20.91
CA GLY A 466 23.90 -11.56 21.63
C GLY A 466 22.82 -12.26 20.82
N THR A 467 21.56 -12.12 21.24
CA THR A 467 20.38 -12.79 20.64
C THR A 467 19.23 -11.83 20.28
N HIS A 468 19.37 -10.52 20.55
CA HIS A 468 18.31 -9.54 20.29
C HIS A 468 18.05 -9.35 18.78
N THR A 469 16.78 -9.16 18.41
CA THR A 469 16.34 -8.78 17.05
C THR A 469 15.67 -7.40 17.06
N GLY A 470 15.91 -6.58 16.03
CA GLY A 470 15.32 -5.25 15.94
C GLY A 470 13.83 -5.30 15.59
N ILE A 471 13.52 -5.67 14.36
CA ILE A 471 12.15 -5.82 13.86
C ILE A 471 11.97 -7.22 13.28
N ASP A 472 10.87 -7.91 13.59
CA ASP A 472 10.49 -9.20 12.98
C ASP A 472 9.14 -9.06 12.25
N LEU A 473 9.21 -8.93 10.92
CA LEU A 473 8.07 -8.93 10.01
C LEU A 473 7.70 -10.38 9.69
N ASN A 474 7.10 -11.07 10.66
CA ASN A 474 6.66 -12.46 10.49
C ASN A 474 5.27 -12.51 9.85
N ALA A 475 5.21 -12.95 8.58
CA ALA A 475 4.01 -12.92 7.71
C ALA A 475 3.39 -11.52 7.54
N GLY A 476 2.23 -11.43 6.87
CA GLY A 476 1.51 -10.19 6.53
C GLY A 476 1.82 -9.64 5.13
N SER A 477 1.27 -8.46 4.83
CA SER A 477 1.32 -7.77 3.53
C SER A 477 1.60 -6.26 3.69
N THR A 478 2.79 -5.90 4.20
CA THR A 478 3.15 -4.52 4.57
C THR A 478 3.75 -3.75 3.40
N ILE A 479 3.03 -2.78 2.82
CA ILE A 479 3.51 -1.98 1.69
C ILE A 479 4.86 -1.30 1.96
N ALA A 480 5.04 -0.64 3.12
CA ALA A 480 6.29 0.06 3.42
C ALA A 480 6.69 0.07 4.91
N VAL A 481 8.01 -0.01 5.14
CA VAL A 481 8.70 0.33 6.39
C VAL A 481 9.73 1.41 6.08
N THR A 482 9.69 2.54 6.77
CA THR A 482 10.45 3.73 6.36
C THR A 482 11.20 4.43 7.49
N ASP A 483 12.32 5.07 7.15
CA ASP A 483 13.05 5.99 8.03
C ASP A 483 13.40 5.37 9.40
N VAL A 484 14.07 4.21 9.39
CA VAL A 484 14.40 3.44 10.60
C VAL A 484 15.91 3.38 10.84
N HIS A 485 16.35 3.65 12.07
CA HIS A 485 17.75 3.46 12.49
C HIS A 485 17.85 2.37 13.57
N ILE A 486 18.47 1.24 13.23
CA ILE A 486 18.70 0.11 14.14
C ILE A 486 20.17 0.10 14.59
N ILE A 487 20.39 -0.01 15.91
CA ILE A 487 21.73 -0.06 16.52
C ILE A 487 21.90 -1.33 17.36
N GLY A 488 22.98 -2.08 17.10
CA GLY A 488 23.33 -3.30 17.83
C GLY A 488 22.47 -4.52 17.43
N GLY A 489 22.45 -5.54 18.29
CA GLY A 489 21.66 -6.75 18.11
C GLY A 489 22.29 -7.80 17.20
N ALA A 490 21.78 -9.03 17.30
CA ALA A 490 22.15 -10.14 16.43
C ALA A 490 21.59 -9.96 15.02
N THR A 491 20.32 -9.53 14.94
CA THR A 491 19.58 -9.33 13.69
C THR A 491 18.91 -7.96 13.68
N GLY A 492 19.07 -7.20 12.60
CA GLY A 492 18.44 -5.88 12.46
C GLY A 492 16.96 -5.99 12.14
N ILE A 493 16.66 -6.42 10.91
CA ILE A 493 15.33 -6.81 10.45
C ILE A 493 15.35 -8.31 10.12
N LYS A 494 14.32 -9.03 10.54
CA LYS A 494 13.96 -10.37 10.06
C LYS A 494 12.65 -10.24 9.27
N ASN A 495 12.58 -10.87 8.09
CA ASN A 495 11.43 -10.77 7.20
C ASN A 495 10.92 -12.14 6.72
N SER A 496 9.60 -12.33 6.76
CA SER A 496 8.85 -13.33 5.98
C SER A 496 7.53 -12.77 5.41
N ASN A 497 7.30 -11.46 5.51
CA ASN A 497 6.15 -10.74 4.93
C ASN A 497 6.16 -10.81 3.40
N GLN A 498 4.96 -10.85 2.78
CA GLN A 498 4.78 -11.15 1.36
C GLN A 498 5.55 -10.21 0.43
N GLN A 499 5.37 -8.89 0.59
CA GLN A 499 6.10 -7.87 -0.14
C GLN A 499 6.24 -6.57 0.66
N VAL A 500 7.43 -5.94 0.64
CA VAL A 500 7.72 -4.71 1.42
C VAL A 500 8.76 -3.81 0.73
N ASN A 501 8.52 -2.49 0.69
CA ASN A 501 9.57 -1.49 0.50
C ASN A 501 10.15 -1.05 1.86
N PHE A 502 11.45 -1.28 2.05
CA PHE A 502 12.26 -0.80 3.17
C PHE A 502 13.03 0.47 2.73
N LYS A 503 12.43 1.64 2.94
CA LYS A 503 12.98 2.94 2.51
C LYS A 503 13.82 3.59 3.62
N ASN A 504 15.06 3.98 3.31
CA ASN A 504 15.94 4.71 4.23
C ASN A 504 16.14 4.00 5.58
N ILE A 505 16.63 2.76 5.53
CA ILE A 505 16.93 1.95 6.72
C ILE A 505 18.45 1.97 6.99
N ARG A 506 18.85 2.47 8.17
CA ARG A 506 20.23 2.45 8.64
C ARG A 506 20.44 1.37 9.70
N PHE A 507 21.45 0.54 9.50
CA PHE A 507 21.91 -0.48 10.41
C PHE A 507 23.31 -0.14 10.89
N SER A 508 23.50 -0.03 12.21
CA SER A 508 24.78 0.34 12.82
C SER A 508 25.22 -0.70 13.85
N TYR A 509 26.39 -1.32 13.65
CA TYR A 509 26.96 -2.32 14.57
C TYR A 509 26.09 -3.58 14.80
N VAL A 510 25.31 -3.96 13.78
CA VAL A 510 24.40 -5.13 13.80
C VAL A 510 25.12 -6.39 13.32
N GLY A 511 24.82 -7.55 13.90
CA GLY A 511 25.35 -8.85 13.45
C GLY A 511 25.00 -9.17 11.98
N THR A 512 23.72 -9.41 11.70
CA THR A 512 23.13 -9.46 10.36
C THR A 512 22.13 -8.33 10.23
N ALA A 513 22.32 -7.39 9.30
CA ALA A 513 21.42 -6.25 9.15
C ALA A 513 20.02 -6.68 8.70
N PHE A 514 19.91 -7.50 7.65
CA PHE A 514 18.64 -8.00 7.11
C PHE A 514 18.67 -9.52 6.93
N ALA A 515 17.81 -10.24 7.66
CA ALA A 515 17.62 -11.68 7.54
C ALA A 515 16.35 -11.99 6.73
N ALA A 516 16.54 -12.37 5.46
CA ALA A 516 15.49 -12.77 4.54
C ALA A 516 15.08 -14.23 4.81
N THR A 517 14.23 -14.42 5.82
CA THR A 517 13.73 -15.74 6.25
C THR A 517 12.52 -16.25 5.48
N GLY A 518 11.94 -15.42 4.60
CA GLY A 518 10.78 -15.72 3.76
C GLY A 518 10.36 -14.50 2.94
N GLY A 519 9.16 -14.57 2.37
CA GLY A 519 8.55 -13.49 1.59
C GLY A 519 8.82 -13.63 0.08
N TRP A 520 8.15 -12.83 -0.72
CA TRP A 520 8.17 -12.98 -2.18
C TRP A 520 8.90 -11.83 -2.89
N SER A 521 8.76 -10.60 -2.39
CA SER A 521 9.32 -9.40 -3.03
C SER A 521 9.83 -8.38 -2.01
N VAL A 522 11.12 -8.06 -2.04
CA VAL A 522 11.73 -7.05 -1.14
C VAL A 522 12.44 -5.98 -1.93
N LEU A 523 12.14 -4.71 -1.64
CA LEU A 523 12.92 -3.56 -2.07
C LEU A 523 13.63 -2.95 -0.86
N LEU A 524 14.96 -2.88 -0.91
CA LEU A 524 15.80 -2.12 0.03
C LEU A 524 16.25 -0.83 -0.67
N GLN A 525 15.50 0.26 -0.46
CA GLN A 525 15.75 1.55 -1.10
C GLN A 525 16.52 2.48 -0.16
N GLY A 526 17.75 2.84 -0.52
CA GLY A 526 18.61 3.73 0.30
C GLY A 526 19.07 3.10 1.61
N ALA A 527 19.27 1.77 1.64
CA ALA A 527 19.74 1.08 2.84
C ALA A 527 21.21 1.43 3.16
N THR A 528 21.53 1.59 4.45
CA THR A 528 22.89 1.90 4.93
C THR A 528 23.37 0.83 5.91
N PHE A 529 24.46 0.13 5.56
CA PHE A 529 25.07 -0.92 6.37
C PHE A 529 26.40 -0.42 6.98
N GLU A 530 26.38 -0.03 8.25
CA GLU A 530 27.50 0.62 8.95
C GLU A 530 28.11 -0.30 10.02
N SER A 531 29.34 -0.78 9.77
CA SER A 531 30.05 -1.71 10.67
C SER A 531 29.25 -2.98 11.01
N CYS A 532 28.48 -3.48 10.04
CA CYS A 532 27.65 -4.69 10.19
C CYS A 532 28.45 -5.97 9.88
N GLY A 533 28.15 -7.08 10.56
CA GLY A 533 28.79 -8.37 10.30
C GLY A 533 28.40 -8.97 8.93
N THR A 534 27.18 -8.69 8.48
CA THR A 534 26.65 -8.96 7.13
C THR A 534 25.52 -7.97 6.84
N GLY A 535 25.38 -7.55 5.58
CA GLY A 535 24.24 -6.77 5.11
C GLY A 535 22.97 -7.63 5.06
N VAL A 536 22.69 -8.20 3.90
CA VAL A 536 21.59 -9.14 3.66
C VAL A 536 22.06 -10.58 3.81
N ASN A 537 21.29 -11.41 4.51
CA ASN A 537 21.40 -12.86 4.49
C ASN A 537 20.10 -13.48 3.98
N MET A 538 20.17 -14.14 2.82
CA MET A 538 19.10 -14.88 2.16
C MET A 538 19.52 -16.33 1.84
N THR A 539 20.52 -16.89 2.53
CA THR A 539 21.04 -18.26 2.27
C THR A 539 20.04 -19.39 2.56
N GLY A 540 18.86 -19.09 3.13
CA GLY A 540 17.79 -20.06 3.38
C GLY A 540 16.86 -20.33 2.20
N ASN A 541 17.06 -19.66 1.05
CA ASN A 541 16.22 -19.75 -0.16
C ASN A 541 14.72 -19.46 0.01
N GLY A 542 14.34 -18.81 1.13
CA GLY A 542 12.94 -18.50 1.47
C GLY A 542 12.40 -17.21 0.85
N LEU A 543 13.26 -16.27 0.45
CA LEU A 543 12.85 -15.04 -0.24
C LEU A 543 12.89 -15.23 -1.76
N GLY A 544 11.82 -14.86 -2.45
CA GLY A 544 11.75 -14.83 -3.91
C GLY A 544 12.73 -13.86 -4.56
N SER A 545 12.41 -12.56 -4.49
CA SER A 545 13.13 -11.48 -5.18
C SER A 545 13.62 -10.39 -4.22
N LEU A 546 14.81 -9.85 -4.49
CA LEU A 546 15.39 -8.69 -3.80
C LEU A 546 15.86 -7.61 -4.80
N VAL A 547 15.51 -6.36 -4.52
CA VAL A 547 16.16 -5.18 -5.10
C VAL A 547 16.95 -4.46 -4.00
N LEU A 548 18.25 -4.23 -4.23
CA LEU A 548 19.08 -3.34 -3.40
C LEU A 548 19.40 -2.08 -4.21
N LEU A 549 18.70 -0.98 -3.92
CA LEU A 549 18.73 0.27 -4.69
C LEU A 549 19.36 1.41 -3.87
N ASP A 550 20.14 2.28 -4.51
CA ASP A 550 20.67 3.54 -3.95
C ASP A 550 21.40 3.40 -2.61
N SER A 551 21.95 2.22 -2.35
CA SER A 551 22.36 1.79 -1.02
C SER A 551 23.85 2.04 -0.73
N THR A 552 24.28 1.85 0.51
CA THR A 552 25.66 2.12 0.93
C THR A 552 26.12 1.14 2.01
N SER A 553 27.34 0.62 1.85
CA SER A 553 27.97 -0.29 2.82
C SER A 553 29.34 0.26 3.24
N THR A 554 29.51 0.44 4.56
CA THR A 554 30.64 1.14 5.18
C THR A 554 31.20 0.32 6.33
N ASN A 555 32.49 -0.02 6.29
CA ASN A 555 33.20 -0.84 7.28
C ASN A 555 32.54 -2.22 7.58
N SER A 556 31.71 -2.73 6.67
CA SER A 556 30.90 -3.92 6.88
C SER A 556 31.54 -5.20 6.31
N GLY A 557 30.96 -6.34 6.73
CA GLY A 557 31.13 -7.64 6.08
C GLY A 557 30.48 -7.71 4.68
N PRO A 558 30.23 -8.91 4.14
CA PRO A 558 29.58 -9.08 2.84
C PRO A 558 28.22 -8.39 2.79
N VAL A 559 27.90 -7.77 1.65
CA VAL A 559 26.65 -7.03 1.46
C VAL A 559 25.48 -7.98 1.24
N ILE A 560 25.70 -9.09 0.53
CA ILE A 560 24.70 -10.15 0.30
C ILE A 560 25.36 -11.54 0.51
N LEU A 561 24.78 -12.34 1.41
CA LEU A 561 24.96 -13.79 1.49
C LEU A 561 23.70 -14.48 0.96
N PHE A 562 23.79 -15.34 -0.05
CA PHE A 562 22.60 -15.87 -0.74
C PHE A 562 22.68 -17.35 -1.10
N HIS A 563 21.55 -17.98 -1.41
CA HIS A 563 21.52 -19.32 -2.01
C HIS A 563 21.65 -19.22 -3.53
N GLU A 564 22.53 -20.02 -4.11
CA GLU A 564 22.82 -20.01 -5.54
C GLU A 564 21.75 -20.83 -6.30
N SER A 565 20.73 -20.15 -6.84
CA SER A 565 19.53 -20.77 -7.42
C SER A 565 19.51 -20.92 -8.95
N SER A 566 20.58 -20.56 -9.67
CA SER A 566 20.63 -20.66 -11.14
C SER A 566 20.56 -22.11 -11.66
N HIS A 567 20.69 -23.08 -10.75
CA HIS A 567 20.63 -24.51 -11.00
C HIS A 567 19.61 -25.23 -10.08
N ASP A 568 18.68 -24.50 -9.45
CA ASP A 568 17.60 -25.11 -8.65
C ASP A 568 16.56 -25.78 -9.59
N ASP A 569 16.21 -27.04 -9.30
CA ASP A 569 15.12 -27.77 -9.92
C ASP A 569 13.76 -27.29 -9.37
N GLY A 570 13.13 -26.32 -10.03
CA GLY A 570 11.81 -25.79 -9.66
C GLY A 570 11.81 -24.28 -9.45
N ASN A 571 11.30 -23.80 -8.31
CA ASN A 571 11.25 -22.37 -7.98
C ASN A 571 12.65 -21.82 -7.70
N GLN A 572 13.14 -20.95 -8.57
CA GLN A 572 14.45 -20.32 -8.46
C GLN A 572 14.32 -19.05 -7.59
N ASN A 573 14.33 -19.23 -6.28
CA ASN A 573 14.29 -18.17 -5.28
C ASN A 573 15.66 -17.47 -5.13
N SER A 574 15.83 -16.61 -4.12
CA SER A 574 17.07 -15.86 -3.84
C SER A 574 17.59 -14.99 -4.98
N GLN A 575 16.75 -14.63 -5.94
CA GLN A 575 17.17 -13.77 -7.05
C GLN A 575 17.30 -12.33 -6.56
N PHE A 576 18.30 -11.63 -7.06
CA PHE A 576 18.52 -10.25 -6.67
C PHE A 576 19.10 -9.38 -7.78
N ILE A 577 18.85 -8.08 -7.64
CA ILE A 577 19.51 -7.03 -8.41
C ILE A 577 20.09 -6.00 -7.43
N ILE A 578 21.28 -5.51 -7.73
CA ILE A 578 21.92 -4.38 -7.04
C ILE A 578 21.95 -3.24 -8.05
N GLN A 579 21.54 -2.04 -7.63
CA GLN A 579 21.69 -0.80 -8.40
C GLN A 579 22.22 0.30 -7.49
N ASN A 580 23.21 1.05 -7.99
CA ASN A 580 23.78 2.23 -7.33
C ASN A 580 24.24 1.97 -5.88
N LEU A 581 25.12 0.97 -5.71
CA LEU A 581 25.68 0.59 -4.41
C LEU A 581 27.09 1.17 -4.22
N SER A 582 27.23 2.10 -3.28
CA SER A 582 28.54 2.56 -2.77
C SER A 582 29.08 1.61 -1.70
N HIS A 583 30.36 1.25 -1.76
CA HIS A 583 30.97 0.25 -0.86
C HIS A 583 32.45 0.56 -0.58
N ASP A 584 32.87 0.62 0.69
CA ASP A 584 34.26 0.98 1.06
C ASP A 584 35.17 -0.22 1.41
N SER A 585 34.57 -1.39 1.62
CA SER A 585 35.21 -2.52 2.30
C SER A 585 36.08 -3.35 1.33
N GLN A 586 37.05 -4.08 1.89
CA GLN A 586 37.82 -5.09 1.15
C GLN A 586 37.15 -6.49 1.22
N ARG A 587 35.91 -6.55 1.71
CA ARG A 587 35.07 -7.77 1.72
C ARG A 587 34.33 -7.91 0.38
N PRO A 588 34.06 -9.13 -0.10
CA PRO A 588 33.26 -9.32 -1.30
C PRO A 588 31.84 -8.77 -1.12
N ILE A 589 31.24 -8.23 -2.19
CA ILE A 589 29.89 -7.67 -2.13
C ILE A 589 28.86 -8.80 -2.05
N ALA A 590 29.01 -9.85 -2.88
CA ALA A 590 28.12 -11.02 -2.85
C ALA A 590 28.90 -12.34 -2.75
N ILE A 591 28.45 -13.22 -1.85
CA ILE A 591 29.00 -14.57 -1.61
C ILE A 591 27.84 -15.56 -1.52
N ASP A 592 27.98 -16.75 -2.10
CA ASP A 592 26.94 -17.79 -2.00
C ASP A 592 27.04 -18.65 -0.72
N SER A 593 26.06 -19.52 -0.55
CA SER A 593 25.94 -20.48 0.56
C SER A 593 27.06 -21.54 0.62
N LYS A 594 27.90 -21.65 -0.41
CA LYS A 594 29.09 -22.52 -0.44
C LYS A 594 30.36 -21.74 -0.05
N GLY A 595 30.28 -20.42 0.09
CA GLY A 595 31.39 -19.52 0.38
C GLY A 595 32.12 -19.01 -0.87
N GLU A 596 31.59 -19.25 -2.08
CA GLU A 596 32.21 -18.75 -3.31
C GLU A 596 31.84 -17.27 -3.53
N THR A 597 32.84 -16.44 -3.83
CA THR A 597 32.63 -15.03 -4.16
C THR A 597 31.99 -14.90 -5.54
N ARG A 598 30.80 -14.30 -5.60
CA ARG A 598 30.00 -14.09 -6.82
C ARG A 598 30.05 -12.65 -7.33
N LEU A 599 30.27 -11.68 -6.43
CA LEU A 599 30.62 -10.29 -6.78
C LEU A 599 31.81 -9.84 -5.90
N PRO A 600 33.02 -9.63 -6.47
CA PRO A 600 34.21 -9.20 -5.71
C PRO A 600 34.05 -7.79 -5.10
N PRO A 601 34.97 -7.37 -4.22
CA PRO A 601 34.99 -6.00 -3.69
C PRO A 601 35.14 -4.98 -4.83
N ALA A 602 34.26 -3.98 -4.86
CA ALA A 602 34.35 -2.79 -5.71
C ALA A 602 34.02 -1.55 -4.87
N SER A 603 34.43 -0.36 -5.31
CA SER A 603 34.07 0.90 -4.64
C SER A 603 32.63 1.36 -4.91
N HIS A 604 32.10 0.93 -6.06
CA HIS A 604 30.79 1.28 -6.60
C HIS A 604 30.28 0.13 -7.48
N VAL A 605 28.96 -0.03 -7.57
CA VAL A 605 28.29 -0.95 -8.51
C VAL A 605 27.11 -0.22 -9.13
N ASP A 606 27.18 0.06 -10.43
CA ASP A 606 26.11 0.73 -11.19
C ASP A 606 24.87 -0.16 -11.27
N SER A 607 24.98 -1.36 -11.86
CA SER A 607 23.95 -2.40 -11.81
C SER A 607 24.56 -3.80 -11.91
N PHE A 608 24.04 -4.75 -11.13
CA PHE A 608 24.43 -6.17 -11.10
C PHE A 608 23.21 -7.07 -10.88
N ILE A 609 23.14 -8.22 -11.55
CA ILE A 609 22.05 -9.22 -11.40
C ILE A 609 22.56 -10.61 -11.01
N TRP A 610 21.76 -11.29 -10.20
CA TRP A 610 21.71 -12.74 -10.07
C TRP A 610 20.25 -13.20 -10.19
N GLY A 611 19.80 -13.56 -11.40
CA GLY A 611 18.38 -13.85 -11.64
C GLY A 611 17.95 -13.84 -13.12
N THR A 612 16.65 -14.01 -13.35
CA THR A 612 16.00 -14.11 -14.67
C THR A 612 15.93 -12.77 -15.39
N ARG A 613 16.29 -12.76 -16.68
CA ARG A 613 16.24 -11.58 -17.56
C ARG A 613 15.41 -11.84 -18.82
N VAL A 614 14.55 -10.89 -19.18
CA VAL A 614 13.69 -10.92 -20.37
C VAL A 614 13.95 -9.68 -21.26
N PRO A 615 14.29 -9.83 -22.55
CA PRO A 615 14.57 -11.09 -23.25
C PRO A 615 15.90 -11.72 -22.77
N GLY A 616 15.93 -13.05 -22.65
CA GLY A 616 17.11 -13.77 -22.17
C GLY A 616 16.78 -15.09 -21.48
N GLY A 617 17.35 -15.25 -20.28
CA GLY A 617 17.21 -16.39 -19.39
C GLY A 617 17.83 -16.02 -18.03
N TYR A 618 18.26 -17.00 -17.24
CA TYR A 618 18.94 -16.72 -15.96
C TYR A 618 20.37 -16.17 -16.19
N GLU A 619 20.68 -15.05 -15.56
CA GLU A 619 21.97 -14.35 -15.61
C GLU A 619 22.68 -14.48 -14.25
N ALA A 620 23.65 -15.39 -14.17
CA ALA A 620 24.40 -15.72 -12.96
C ALA A 620 25.62 -14.79 -12.76
N GLY A 621 25.36 -13.50 -12.53
CA GLY A 621 26.38 -12.49 -12.26
C GLY A 621 26.77 -11.66 -13.48
N LYS A 622 25.91 -10.70 -13.85
CA LYS A 622 26.11 -9.79 -15.00
C LYS A 622 25.96 -8.33 -14.57
N THR A 623 26.75 -7.42 -15.16
CA THR A 623 26.76 -5.98 -14.86
C THR A 623 26.47 -5.11 -16.07
N TRP A 624 25.87 -3.93 -15.84
CA TRP A 624 25.65 -2.86 -16.83
C TRP A 624 25.48 -1.50 -16.11
N VAL A 625 25.20 -0.44 -16.87
CA VAL A 625 24.76 0.87 -16.34
C VAL A 625 23.30 1.06 -16.73
N THR A 626 22.42 1.26 -15.75
CA THR A 626 20.99 1.51 -15.98
C THR A 626 20.76 2.96 -16.41
N PRO A 627 19.99 3.26 -17.46
CA PRO A 627 19.72 4.64 -17.87
C PRO A 627 18.64 5.26 -16.98
N GLU A 628 19.01 6.29 -16.22
CA GLU A 628 18.11 6.98 -15.29
C GLU A 628 17.77 8.38 -15.83
N SER A 629 16.55 8.88 -15.57
CA SER A 629 16.20 10.27 -15.86
C SER A 629 16.69 11.16 -14.72
N GLU A 630 17.58 12.11 -15.03
CA GLU A 630 18.07 13.14 -14.11
C GLU A 630 16.93 13.88 -13.36
N SER A 631 15.72 13.96 -13.94
CA SER A 631 14.57 14.60 -13.29
C SER A 631 13.90 13.75 -12.19
N LEU A 632 14.27 12.47 -12.07
CA LEU A 632 13.91 11.58 -10.97
C LEU A 632 14.99 11.54 -9.86
N LEU A 633 16.19 12.06 -10.14
CA LEU A 633 17.35 11.92 -9.27
C LEU A 633 17.63 13.19 -8.45
N VAL A 634 18.12 13.00 -7.23
CA VAL A 634 18.77 14.05 -6.43
C VAL A 634 20.06 13.49 -5.86
N GLY A 635 21.20 14.07 -6.26
CA GLY A 635 22.52 13.59 -5.85
C GLY A 635 22.90 12.23 -6.46
N GLY A 636 22.34 11.87 -7.62
CA GLY A 636 22.58 10.57 -8.27
C GLY A 636 21.90 9.40 -7.58
N LYS A 637 20.73 9.62 -6.96
CA LYS A 637 19.85 8.63 -6.32
C LYS A 637 18.40 9.01 -6.58
N TYR A 638 17.48 8.05 -6.65
CA TYR A 638 16.05 8.34 -6.75
C TYR A 638 15.59 9.17 -5.54
N PHE A 639 14.91 10.27 -5.81
CA PHE A 639 14.51 11.19 -4.74
C PHE A 639 13.58 10.51 -3.72
N THR A 640 13.91 10.70 -2.43
CA THR A 640 13.11 10.26 -1.28
C THR A 640 12.92 11.41 -0.30
N LYS A 641 11.77 11.43 0.38
CA LYS A 641 11.42 12.46 1.38
C LYS A 641 10.70 11.82 2.56
N SER A 642 11.34 11.82 3.71
CA SER A 642 10.73 11.40 4.99
C SER A 642 9.50 12.26 5.32
N GLN A 643 8.49 11.70 5.99
CA GLN A 643 7.27 12.42 6.40
C GLN A 643 7.64 13.67 7.23
N PRO A 644 7.26 14.90 6.80
CA PRO A 644 7.46 16.10 7.60
C PRO A 644 6.74 16.03 8.94
N THR A 645 7.44 16.22 10.07
CA THR A 645 6.82 16.15 11.42
C THR A 645 6.14 17.44 11.85
N TYR A 646 6.42 18.54 11.16
CA TYR A 646 6.02 19.91 11.50
C TYR A 646 6.43 20.37 12.92
N ALA A 647 7.47 19.77 13.50
CA ALA A 647 7.95 20.02 14.86
C ALA A 647 8.46 21.46 15.12
N GLU A 648 8.79 22.18 14.04
CA GLU A 648 9.20 23.59 14.00
C GLU A 648 8.01 24.58 14.00
N TYR A 649 6.79 24.09 13.77
CA TYR A 649 5.54 24.86 13.85
C TYR A 649 4.91 24.73 15.24
N GLY A 650 4.02 25.66 15.60
CA GLY A 650 3.20 25.58 16.82
C GLY A 650 1.76 26.00 16.56
N GLY A 651 0.93 26.04 17.60
CA GLY A 651 -0.53 26.16 17.53
C GLY A 651 -1.05 27.27 16.61
N ASP A 652 -0.48 28.48 16.67
CA ASP A 652 -0.86 29.60 15.78
C ASP A 652 -0.69 29.31 14.28
N ASP A 653 0.09 28.30 13.91
CA ASP A 653 0.33 27.85 12.53
C ASP A 653 -0.51 26.64 12.12
N ILE A 654 -1.17 25.98 13.08
CA ILE A 654 -2.00 24.80 12.88
C ILE A 654 -3.47 25.19 13.01
N VAL A 655 -4.19 25.18 11.90
CA VAL A 655 -5.62 25.55 11.83
C VAL A 655 -6.47 24.28 11.91
N ASN A 656 -7.04 24.01 13.08
CA ASN A 656 -8.03 22.95 13.30
C ASN A 656 -9.36 23.30 12.60
N VAL A 657 -9.75 22.51 11.59
CA VAL A 657 -10.92 22.78 10.74
C VAL A 657 -12.24 22.96 11.49
N LYS A 658 -12.43 22.31 12.64
CA LYS A 658 -13.67 22.38 13.43
C LYS A 658 -13.81 23.68 14.24
N THR A 659 -12.75 24.47 14.35
CA THR A 659 -12.67 25.65 15.24
C THR A 659 -12.64 27.00 14.49
N VAL A 660 -12.66 26.99 13.16
CA VAL A 660 -12.50 28.22 12.37
C VAL A 660 -13.76 29.08 12.43
N SER A 661 -13.65 30.27 13.05
CA SER A 661 -14.78 31.18 13.21
C SER A 661 -15.42 31.55 11.86
N GLY A 662 -16.75 31.45 11.78
CA GLY A 662 -17.54 31.66 10.56
C GLY A 662 -17.63 30.45 9.61
N HIS A 663 -16.92 29.36 9.89
CA HIS A 663 -16.91 28.15 9.06
C HIS A 663 -17.29 26.93 9.90
N GLU A 664 -18.53 26.47 9.75
CA GLU A 664 -19.01 25.27 10.44
C GLU A 664 -18.53 24.01 9.70
N VAL A 665 -17.71 23.21 10.37
CA VAL A 665 -17.24 21.89 9.92
C VAL A 665 -17.53 20.88 11.04
N LYS A 666 -18.07 19.71 10.71
CA LYS A 666 -18.43 18.68 11.71
C LYS A 666 -17.55 17.44 11.66
N GLY A 667 -17.35 16.85 10.48
CA GLY A 667 -16.79 15.49 10.40
C GLY A 667 -17.69 14.44 11.06
N ASP A 668 -19.01 14.64 11.08
CA ASP A 668 -20.00 13.80 11.78
C ASP A 668 -20.58 12.65 10.93
N GLY A 669 -20.07 12.45 9.70
CA GLY A 669 -20.61 11.47 8.76
C GLY A 669 -22.01 11.81 8.22
N ARG A 670 -22.48 13.06 8.36
CA ARG A 670 -23.84 13.49 7.96
C ARG A 670 -23.87 14.86 7.29
N THR A 671 -23.29 15.87 7.93
CA THR A 671 -23.27 17.28 7.53
C THR A 671 -22.44 17.51 6.26
N ASP A 672 -22.85 18.47 5.44
CA ASP A 672 -22.13 18.87 4.23
C ASP A 672 -21.00 19.86 4.57
N ASP A 673 -19.78 19.35 4.72
CA ASP A 673 -18.61 20.15 5.10
C ASP A 673 -17.96 20.87 3.88
N THR A 674 -18.44 20.61 2.65
CA THR A 674 -17.80 21.03 1.38
C THR A 674 -17.46 22.52 1.32
N LYS A 675 -18.45 23.37 1.66
CA LYS A 675 -18.32 24.84 1.51
C LYS A 675 -17.37 25.42 2.55
N ALA A 676 -17.41 24.90 3.77
CA ALA A 676 -16.57 25.37 4.86
C ALA A 676 -15.11 24.94 4.63
N LEU A 677 -14.88 23.66 4.31
CA LEU A 677 -13.54 23.14 4.04
C LEU A 677 -12.86 23.81 2.84
N ASN A 678 -13.55 24.01 1.70
CA ASN A 678 -12.98 24.73 0.56
C ASN A 678 -12.52 26.16 0.93
N ALA A 679 -13.29 26.87 1.77
CA ALA A 679 -12.92 28.22 2.20
C ALA A 679 -11.75 28.23 3.20
N ILE A 680 -11.71 27.26 4.13
CA ILE A 680 -10.60 27.09 5.08
C ILE A 680 -9.30 26.75 4.33
N LEU A 681 -9.34 25.80 3.40
CA LEU A 681 -8.18 25.39 2.59
C LEU A 681 -7.65 26.56 1.74
N ALA A 682 -8.53 27.33 1.10
CA ALA A 682 -8.15 28.50 0.32
C ALA A 682 -7.41 29.55 1.19
N LYS A 683 -7.97 29.87 2.37
CA LYS A 683 -7.34 30.80 3.31
C LYS A 683 -5.99 30.27 3.84
N ASN A 684 -5.96 29.00 4.26
CA ASN A 684 -4.76 28.39 4.82
C ASN A 684 -3.62 28.31 3.78
N ALA A 685 -3.94 28.05 2.50
CA ALA A 685 -2.98 28.10 1.42
C ALA A 685 -2.43 29.52 1.19
N GLU A 686 -3.27 30.56 1.27
CA GLU A 686 -2.83 31.95 1.19
C GLU A 686 -1.88 32.33 2.36
N GLU A 687 -2.24 31.96 3.59
CA GLU A 687 -1.48 32.23 4.81
C GLU A 687 -0.32 31.24 5.07
N CYS A 688 -0.10 30.24 4.20
CA CYS A 688 0.87 29.15 4.35
C CYS A 688 0.74 28.35 5.68
N LYS A 689 -0.50 28.17 6.14
CA LYS A 689 -0.85 27.45 7.38
C LYS A 689 -0.99 25.94 7.14
N ILE A 690 -0.78 25.17 8.21
CA ILE A 690 -1.05 23.73 8.21
C ILE A 690 -2.51 23.53 8.63
N THR A 691 -3.25 22.76 7.87
CA THR A 691 -4.67 22.44 8.14
C THR A 691 -4.73 21.13 8.90
N TYR A 692 -5.15 21.18 10.17
CA TYR A 692 -5.36 19.99 10.98
C TYR A 692 -6.80 19.52 10.85
N PHE A 693 -6.96 18.26 10.48
CA PHE A 693 -8.23 17.54 10.53
C PHE A 693 -8.20 16.63 11.76
N PRO A 694 -8.94 16.96 12.85
CA PRO A 694 -9.27 16.00 13.89
C PRO A 694 -10.08 14.84 13.30
N PHE A 695 -10.16 13.69 13.97
CA PHE A 695 -10.89 12.57 13.39
C PHE A 695 -12.37 12.91 13.17
N GLY A 696 -12.90 12.34 12.10
CA GLY A 696 -14.24 12.57 11.61
C GLY A 696 -14.39 12.05 10.19
N VAL A 697 -15.64 11.99 9.75
CA VAL A 697 -16.03 11.71 8.36
C VAL A 697 -16.65 12.97 7.78
N TYR A 698 -15.80 13.72 7.09
CA TYR A 698 -16.10 14.99 6.45
C TYR A 698 -16.76 14.71 5.10
N ARG A 699 -18.09 14.84 5.02
CA ARG A 699 -18.83 14.54 3.79
C ARG A 699 -18.76 15.72 2.82
N VAL A 700 -18.46 15.43 1.56
CA VAL A 700 -18.42 16.44 0.50
C VAL A 700 -19.37 16.11 -0.66
N SER A 701 -20.22 17.07 -1.01
CA SER A 701 -21.26 16.97 -2.06
C SER A 701 -20.82 17.50 -3.42
N ASP A 702 -19.69 18.21 -3.45
CA ASP A 702 -19.01 18.70 -4.65
C ASP A 702 -17.48 18.67 -4.44
N THR A 703 -16.69 18.94 -5.48
CA THR A 703 -15.22 18.86 -5.43
C THR A 703 -14.63 19.66 -4.27
N LEU A 704 -13.88 19.00 -3.39
CA LEU A 704 -12.98 19.64 -2.44
C LEU A 704 -11.67 20.01 -3.14
N HIS A 705 -11.41 21.30 -3.32
CA HIS A 705 -10.18 21.79 -3.91
C HIS A 705 -9.14 22.10 -2.83
N VAL A 706 -7.94 21.56 -3.02
CA VAL A 706 -6.73 21.80 -2.22
C VAL A 706 -5.78 22.64 -3.07
N PRO A 707 -5.63 23.96 -2.82
CA PRO A 707 -4.76 24.82 -3.61
C PRO A 707 -3.27 24.59 -3.33
N VAL A 708 -2.40 25.03 -4.24
CA VAL A 708 -0.97 25.14 -3.94
C VAL A 708 -0.71 26.15 -2.81
N GLY A 709 0.20 25.79 -1.90
CA GLY A 709 0.43 26.44 -0.61
C GLY A 709 -0.17 25.69 0.59
N THR A 710 -1.00 24.68 0.37
CA THR A 710 -1.67 23.94 1.45
C THR A 710 -0.74 22.91 2.09
N ARG A 711 -0.87 22.75 3.42
CA ARG A 711 -0.42 21.55 4.15
C ARG A 711 -1.61 20.95 4.92
N ILE A 712 -1.72 19.62 4.97
CA ILE A 712 -2.78 18.86 5.64
C ILE A 712 -2.14 17.78 6.52
N VAL A 713 -2.65 17.64 7.74
CA VAL A 713 -2.38 16.49 8.62
C VAL A 713 -3.67 16.01 9.26
N GLY A 714 -3.94 14.71 9.16
CA GLY A 714 -5.08 14.05 9.78
C GLY A 714 -4.75 13.45 11.14
N GLU A 715 -5.73 13.48 12.04
CA GLU A 715 -5.76 12.64 13.23
C GLU A 715 -6.30 11.25 12.82
N VAL A 716 -5.50 10.20 13.05
CA VAL A 716 -5.80 8.77 12.79
C VAL A 716 -6.71 8.50 11.56
N TRP A 717 -6.21 8.84 10.36
CA TRP A 717 -6.91 8.64 9.08
C TRP A 717 -8.28 9.32 8.98
N SER A 718 -8.30 10.60 9.36
CA SER A 718 -9.43 11.51 9.14
C SER A 718 -9.94 11.44 7.70
N VAL A 719 -11.26 11.31 7.53
CA VAL A 719 -11.86 10.81 6.27
C VAL A 719 -12.56 11.93 5.51
N ILE A 720 -12.17 12.17 4.27
CA ILE A 720 -12.96 12.98 3.33
C ILE A 720 -13.76 12.03 2.43
N SER A 721 -15.09 12.12 2.50
CA SER A 721 -16.01 11.14 1.89
C SER A 721 -16.96 11.80 0.89
N GLY A 722 -16.84 11.45 -0.39
CA GLY A 722 -17.72 11.94 -1.45
C GLY A 722 -19.14 11.39 -1.33
N TYR A 723 -20.14 12.21 -1.68
CA TYR A 723 -21.55 11.80 -1.80
C TYR A 723 -22.34 12.68 -2.79
N GLY A 724 -23.58 12.29 -3.07
CA GLY A 724 -24.53 13.13 -3.80
C GLY A 724 -24.39 13.10 -5.32
N SER A 725 -25.24 13.89 -6.00
CA SER A 725 -25.45 13.81 -7.45
C SER A 725 -24.26 14.28 -8.29
N ALA A 726 -23.34 15.07 -7.73
CA ALA A 726 -22.13 15.56 -8.40
C ALA A 726 -21.27 14.43 -8.99
N PHE A 727 -21.25 13.27 -8.34
CA PHE A 727 -20.37 12.13 -8.68
C PHE A 727 -21.14 10.91 -9.22
N LYS A 728 -22.40 11.08 -9.64
CA LYS A 728 -23.24 9.97 -10.15
C LYS A 728 -23.12 9.70 -11.66
N ASN A 729 -22.35 10.49 -12.41
CA ASN A 729 -22.28 10.38 -13.87
C ASN A 729 -20.93 9.82 -14.38
N PRO A 730 -20.84 8.54 -14.80
CA PRO A 730 -19.60 7.96 -15.35
C PRO A 730 -19.17 8.57 -16.68
N SER A 731 -20.09 9.17 -17.45
CA SER A 731 -19.78 9.84 -18.73
C SER A 731 -19.32 11.31 -18.57
N SER A 732 -19.17 11.78 -17.33
CA SER A 732 -18.63 13.10 -17.00
C SER A 732 -18.00 13.06 -15.59
N PRO A 733 -16.96 12.24 -15.38
CA PRO A 733 -16.44 11.94 -14.05
C PRO A 733 -15.76 13.17 -13.41
N ARG A 734 -15.92 13.34 -12.10
CA ARG A 734 -15.49 14.52 -11.34
C ARG A 734 -14.63 14.13 -10.13
N ALA A 735 -13.65 14.96 -9.83
CA ALA A 735 -12.77 14.80 -8.67
C ALA A 735 -13.56 15.03 -7.37
N VAL A 736 -13.53 14.08 -6.44
CA VAL A 736 -13.99 14.28 -5.05
C VAL A 736 -13.01 15.19 -4.32
N VAL A 737 -11.71 14.90 -4.41
CA VAL A 737 -10.62 15.78 -3.97
C VAL A 737 -9.70 16.13 -5.14
N ARG A 738 -9.37 17.42 -5.28
CA ARG A 738 -8.52 17.98 -6.36
C ARG A 738 -7.32 18.73 -5.79
N LEU A 739 -6.10 18.23 -6.04
CA LEU A 739 -4.85 18.87 -5.64
C LEU A 739 -4.34 19.79 -6.77
N GLY A 740 -4.58 21.09 -6.62
CA GLY A 740 -4.31 22.12 -7.64
C GLY A 740 -5.22 22.04 -8.88
N TYR A 741 -5.11 23.06 -9.73
CA TYR A 741 -5.58 23.03 -11.12
C TYR A 741 -4.43 22.63 -12.08
N PRO A 742 -4.75 22.16 -13.31
CA PRO A 742 -3.73 21.81 -14.30
C PRO A 742 -2.77 22.97 -14.59
N GLY A 743 -1.49 22.75 -14.29
CA GLY A 743 -0.42 23.74 -14.45
C GLY A 743 0.01 24.46 -13.17
N ASP A 744 -0.69 24.31 -12.05
CA ASP A 744 -0.29 24.91 -10.77
C ASP A 744 1.09 24.39 -10.30
N VAL A 745 1.90 25.25 -9.69
CA VAL A 745 3.25 24.91 -9.19
C VAL A 745 3.48 25.41 -7.77
N GLY A 746 3.68 24.50 -6.81
CA GLY A 746 3.94 24.86 -5.42
C GLY A 746 3.86 23.69 -4.46
N VAL A 747 3.69 24.00 -3.17
CA VAL A 747 3.63 23.00 -2.08
C VAL A 747 2.22 22.46 -1.90
N ILE A 748 2.04 21.14 -1.85
CA ILE A 748 0.83 20.47 -1.33
C ILE A 748 1.28 19.24 -0.54
N GLU A 749 1.32 19.34 0.79
CA GLU A 749 1.74 18.22 1.65
C GLU A 749 0.52 17.64 2.38
N ILE A 750 0.28 16.32 2.27
CA ILE A 750 -0.85 15.63 2.92
C ILE A 750 -0.35 14.41 3.70
N GLN A 751 -0.84 14.23 4.92
CA GLN A 751 -0.40 13.17 5.81
C GLN A 751 -1.58 12.57 6.57
N ASP A 752 -1.57 11.25 6.76
CA ASP A 752 -2.44 10.55 7.71
C ASP A 752 -3.95 10.80 7.48
N MET A 753 -4.34 10.92 6.20
CA MET A 753 -5.71 11.12 5.73
C MET A 753 -6.24 9.87 5.02
N ARG A 754 -7.58 9.73 4.99
CA ARG A 754 -8.29 8.77 4.15
C ARG A 754 -9.26 9.46 3.20
N PHE A 755 -9.33 9.00 1.96
CA PHE A 755 -10.33 9.46 0.98
C PHE A 755 -11.29 8.31 0.63
N ALA A 756 -12.58 8.61 0.52
CA ALA A 756 -13.61 7.58 0.37
C ALA A 756 -14.82 8.07 -0.43
N VAL A 757 -15.75 7.14 -0.70
CA VAL A 757 -17.12 7.44 -1.17
C VAL A 757 -18.13 6.80 -0.22
N GLY A 758 -19.08 7.59 0.28
CA GLY A 758 -20.09 7.14 1.26
C GLY A 758 -21.25 6.33 0.67
N GLU A 759 -21.31 6.27 -0.66
CA GLU A 759 -22.33 5.60 -1.46
C GLU A 759 -21.79 5.24 -2.85
N ILE A 760 -22.57 4.52 -3.65
CA ILE A 760 -22.22 4.15 -5.04
C ILE A 760 -22.17 5.43 -5.90
N LEU A 761 -20.99 5.83 -6.37
CA LEU A 761 -20.73 7.06 -7.13
C LEU A 761 -19.93 6.78 -8.43
N PRO A 762 -20.56 6.26 -9.49
CA PRO A 762 -19.87 5.81 -10.71
C PRO A 762 -19.15 6.91 -11.50
N GLY A 763 -19.33 8.19 -11.14
CA GLY A 763 -18.58 9.33 -11.68
C GLY A 763 -17.51 9.89 -10.73
N ALA A 764 -17.25 9.28 -9.58
CA ALA A 764 -16.21 9.74 -8.64
C ALA A 764 -14.81 9.35 -9.12
N LYS A 765 -13.96 10.34 -9.43
CA LYS A 765 -12.50 10.19 -9.33
C LYS A 765 -12.14 10.60 -7.91
N ILE A 766 -11.69 9.68 -7.05
CA ILE A 766 -11.62 9.99 -5.61
C ILE A 766 -10.52 11.02 -5.32
N LEU A 767 -9.33 10.83 -5.90
CA LEU A 767 -8.24 11.81 -5.86
C LEU A 767 -7.76 12.19 -7.27
N GLU A 768 -7.71 13.49 -7.56
CA GLU A 768 -7.14 14.05 -8.80
C GLU A 768 -5.97 14.98 -8.45
N VAL A 769 -4.77 14.66 -8.94
CA VAL A 769 -3.55 15.45 -8.71
C VAL A 769 -3.18 16.17 -9.99
N ASN A 770 -3.14 17.50 -9.94
CA ASN A 770 -2.83 18.37 -11.08
C ASN A 770 -1.59 19.24 -10.85
N ALA A 771 -1.37 19.67 -9.61
CA ALA A 771 -0.22 20.48 -9.22
C ALA A 771 1.10 19.73 -9.39
N ALA A 772 2.16 20.49 -9.67
CA ALA A 772 3.54 20.03 -9.59
C ALA A 772 4.27 20.70 -8.44
N GLY A 773 5.25 19.99 -7.87
CA GLY A 773 6.25 20.62 -7.02
C GLY A 773 7.05 21.69 -7.75
N ALA A 774 7.55 22.70 -7.02
CA ALA A 774 8.59 23.58 -7.55
C ALA A 774 9.98 22.92 -7.42
N GLN A 775 10.12 22.04 -6.41
CA GLN A 775 11.20 21.07 -6.19
C GLN A 775 10.61 19.66 -6.01
N PRO A 776 11.41 18.59 -6.13
CA PRO A 776 11.00 17.22 -5.82
C PRO A 776 10.30 17.11 -4.45
N GLY A 777 9.12 16.49 -4.43
CA GLY A 777 8.33 16.26 -3.22
C GLY A 777 7.71 17.50 -2.55
N ASP A 778 7.69 18.68 -3.18
CA ASP A 778 6.87 19.82 -2.71
C ASP A 778 5.37 19.48 -2.74
N VAL A 779 4.91 18.74 -3.75
CA VAL A 779 3.64 18.00 -3.72
C VAL A 779 3.96 16.60 -3.20
N GLY A 780 3.45 16.26 -2.02
CA GLY A 780 3.85 15.07 -1.26
C GLY A 780 2.70 14.48 -0.44
N LEU A 781 2.53 13.16 -0.51
CA LEU A 781 1.52 12.42 0.26
C LEU A 781 2.17 11.28 1.04
N TRP A 782 1.88 11.16 2.34
CA TRP A 782 2.40 10.10 3.21
C TRP A 782 1.26 9.37 3.94
N ASN A 783 1.39 8.05 4.10
CA ASN A 783 0.47 7.21 4.89
C ASN A 783 -1.01 7.41 4.53
N THR A 784 -1.27 7.62 3.24
CA THR A 784 -2.56 8.06 2.71
C THR A 784 -3.32 6.87 2.12
N ILE A 785 -4.59 6.70 2.52
CA ILE A 785 -5.41 5.56 2.11
C ILE A 785 -6.60 6.05 1.27
N ILE A 786 -6.97 5.31 0.23
CA ILE A 786 -8.25 5.46 -0.48
C ILE A 786 -9.05 4.16 -0.33
N THR A 787 -10.30 4.25 0.16
CA THR A 787 -11.16 3.06 0.38
C THR A 787 -12.50 3.17 -0.34
N VAL A 788 -12.86 2.13 -1.07
CA VAL A 788 -14.17 1.99 -1.74
C VAL A 788 -14.90 0.78 -1.17
N GLY A 789 -15.81 1.01 -0.21
CA GLY A 789 -16.50 -0.06 0.52
C GLY A 789 -15.76 -0.55 1.77
N GLY A 790 -16.25 -1.65 2.34
CA GLY A 790 -15.65 -2.39 3.46
C GLY A 790 -15.75 -1.73 4.85
N THR A 791 -15.76 -0.39 4.88
CA THR A 791 -15.55 0.46 6.05
C THR A 791 -16.85 0.90 6.74
N ALA A 792 -16.72 1.53 7.92
CA ALA A 792 -17.85 1.87 8.78
C ALA A 792 -18.73 3.01 8.25
N GLU A 793 -18.17 3.93 7.45
CA GLU A 793 -18.84 5.16 7.04
C GLU A 793 -19.62 5.09 5.72
N THR A 794 -19.46 4.00 4.96
CA THR A 794 -20.04 3.88 3.62
C THR A 794 -21.20 2.89 3.57
N THR A 795 -22.23 3.26 2.81
CA THR A 795 -23.40 2.39 2.55
C THR A 795 -23.05 1.19 1.67
N ILE A 796 -21.98 1.28 0.89
CA ILE A 796 -21.45 0.22 0.01
C ILE A 796 -21.28 -1.10 0.77
N SER A 797 -20.75 -1.06 2.00
CA SER A 797 -20.52 -2.18 2.92
C SER A 797 -21.77 -2.98 3.33
N ASN A 798 -22.95 -2.64 2.80
CA ASN A 798 -24.24 -3.31 3.07
C ASN A 798 -25.10 -3.50 1.81
N VAL A 799 -24.95 -2.66 0.78
CA VAL A 799 -25.78 -2.71 -0.45
C VAL A 799 -25.12 -3.45 -1.61
N CYS A 800 -23.79 -3.56 -1.61
CA CYS A 800 -23.02 -4.14 -2.71
C CYS A 800 -22.83 -5.65 -2.53
N THR A 801 -23.90 -6.40 -2.75
CA THR A 801 -23.97 -7.86 -2.51
C THR A 801 -24.49 -8.67 -3.71
N SER A 802 -24.93 -7.99 -4.78
CA SER A 802 -25.30 -8.62 -6.06
C SER A 802 -24.04 -9.07 -6.81
N GLN A 803 -24.03 -10.27 -7.38
CA GLN A 803 -22.93 -10.72 -8.26
C GLN A 803 -22.86 -9.92 -9.57
N ASP A 804 -23.91 -9.18 -9.91
CA ASP A 804 -24.00 -8.35 -11.11
C ASP A 804 -23.24 -7.02 -10.89
N PRO A 805 -22.06 -6.82 -11.51
CA PRO A 805 -21.16 -5.72 -11.15
C PRO A 805 -21.73 -4.34 -11.46
N LYS A 806 -22.73 -4.23 -12.35
CA LYS A 806 -23.39 -2.96 -12.65
C LYS A 806 -24.19 -2.41 -11.47
N ASP A 807 -24.64 -3.29 -10.57
CA ASP A 807 -25.42 -2.91 -9.39
C ASP A 807 -24.56 -2.16 -8.35
N CYS A 808 -23.23 -2.32 -8.40
CA CYS A 808 -22.27 -1.61 -7.55
C CYS A 808 -21.08 -1.02 -8.35
N MET A 809 -21.37 -0.18 -9.34
CA MET A 809 -20.37 0.70 -9.96
C MET A 809 -19.94 1.82 -9.00
N ALA A 810 -19.13 1.49 -7.99
CA ALA A 810 -18.97 2.31 -6.79
C ALA A 810 -18.13 3.58 -6.96
N ALA A 811 -17.09 3.55 -7.80
CA ALA A 811 -16.28 4.72 -8.14
C ALA A 811 -15.69 4.59 -9.55
N PHE A 812 -15.49 5.73 -10.23
CA PHE A 812 -14.91 5.76 -11.58
C PHE A 812 -13.42 5.41 -11.59
N MET A 813 -12.70 5.94 -10.59
CA MET A 813 -11.25 5.84 -10.46
C MET A 813 -10.82 6.18 -9.03
N VAL A 814 -9.86 5.42 -8.47
CA VAL A 814 -9.25 5.74 -7.16
C VAL A 814 -8.35 6.97 -7.25
N MET A 815 -7.39 7.01 -8.19
CA MET A 815 -6.44 8.13 -8.28
C MET A 815 -6.04 8.47 -9.73
N HIS A 816 -5.97 9.77 -10.04
CA HIS A 816 -5.49 10.31 -11.31
C HIS A 816 -4.30 11.25 -11.08
N LEU A 817 -3.10 10.87 -11.54
CA LEU A 817 -1.94 11.75 -11.64
C LEU A 817 -1.87 12.33 -13.06
N THR A 818 -2.37 13.55 -13.25
CA THR A 818 -2.56 14.12 -14.59
C THR A 818 -1.25 14.58 -15.21
N LYS A 819 -1.25 14.82 -16.53
CA LYS A 819 -0.08 15.22 -17.33
C LYS A 819 0.73 16.40 -16.78
N SER A 820 0.10 17.34 -16.06
CA SER A 820 0.79 18.51 -15.47
C SER A 820 1.43 18.25 -14.11
N SER A 821 1.10 17.13 -13.45
CA SER A 821 1.51 16.85 -12.07
C SER A 821 2.98 16.46 -11.93
N SER A 822 3.48 16.58 -10.70
CA SER A 822 4.80 16.12 -10.24
C SER A 822 4.67 15.90 -8.75
N ALA A 823 4.62 14.65 -8.30
CA ALA A 823 4.23 14.29 -6.94
C ALA A 823 5.14 13.21 -6.34
N TYR A 824 5.35 13.31 -5.03
CA TYR A 824 5.93 12.24 -4.20
C TYR A 824 4.80 11.55 -3.42
N MET A 825 4.76 10.22 -3.43
CA MET A 825 3.78 9.44 -2.68
C MET A 825 4.49 8.32 -1.93
N GLU A 826 4.18 8.14 -0.65
CA GLU A 826 4.84 7.17 0.21
C GLU A 826 3.84 6.44 1.12
N ASN A 827 3.92 5.12 1.12
CA ASN A 827 2.98 4.24 1.82
C ASN A 827 1.51 4.57 1.48
N PHE A 828 1.21 4.62 0.18
CA PHE A 828 -0.15 4.82 -0.33
C PHE A 828 -0.86 3.48 -0.50
N TRP A 829 -2.14 3.42 -0.14
CA TRP A 829 -2.97 2.24 -0.38
C TRP A 829 -4.32 2.62 -0.99
N GLY A 830 -4.60 2.16 -2.21
CA GLY A 830 -5.89 2.28 -2.87
C GLY A 830 -6.61 0.93 -2.89
N TRP A 831 -7.66 0.78 -2.10
CA TRP A 831 -8.36 -0.48 -1.91
C TRP A 831 -9.84 -0.37 -2.30
N THR A 832 -10.25 -1.19 -3.28
CA THR A 832 -11.65 -1.52 -3.50
C THR A 832 -11.97 -2.75 -2.66
N ALA A 833 -12.97 -2.66 -1.78
CA ALA A 833 -13.14 -3.67 -0.75
C ALA A 833 -13.58 -5.04 -1.30
N ASP A 834 -12.72 -6.03 -1.09
CA ASP A 834 -12.97 -7.45 -1.34
C ASP A 834 -13.76 -8.13 -0.21
N HIS A 835 -13.62 -7.60 1.01
CA HIS A 835 -14.32 -8.02 2.22
C HIS A 835 -14.71 -6.83 3.12
N ASN A 836 -15.56 -7.08 4.12
CA ASN A 836 -15.97 -6.05 5.09
C ASN A 836 -15.12 -6.09 6.36
N ILE A 837 -14.62 -4.93 6.80
CA ILE A 837 -13.81 -4.76 8.02
C ILE A 837 -14.58 -4.06 9.17
N ASP A 838 -15.76 -3.51 8.89
CA ASP A 838 -16.66 -2.90 9.90
C ASP A 838 -18.15 -3.25 9.72
N SER A 839 -18.50 -4.10 8.75
CA SER A 839 -19.86 -4.57 8.46
C SER A 839 -20.00 -6.08 8.72
N LYS A 840 -21.25 -6.56 8.82
CA LYS A 840 -21.59 -7.99 9.00
C LYS A 840 -21.94 -8.71 7.70
N SER A 841 -21.93 -8.02 6.55
CA SER A 841 -22.14 -8.68 5.25
C SER A 841 -20.90 -9.51 4.90
N ILE A 842 -21.08 -10.80 4.62
CA ILE A 842 -20.02 -11.66 4.07
C ILE A 842 -19.77 -11.33 2.59
N LEU A 843 -20.84 -11.03 1.84
CA LEU A 843 -20.76 -10.62 0.44
C LEU A 843 -20.30 -9.17 0.33
N THR A 844 -19.32 -8.94 -0.55
CA THR A 844 -18.80 -7.62 -0.94
C THR A 844 -18.48 -7.69 -2.43
N ILE A 845 -19.39 -7.22 -3.28
CA ILE A 845 -19.23 -7.22 -4.74
C ILE A 845 -19.19 -5.78 -5.22
N ILE A 846 -18.00 -5.27 -5.50
CA ILE A 846 -17.78 -3.87 -5.83
C ILE A 846 -17.06 -3.77 -7.18
N SER A 847 -17.61 -2.98 -8.09
CA SER A 847 -16.95 -2.60 -9.33
C SER A 847 -16.45 -1.16 -9.22
N THR A 848 -15.17 -0.98 -8.90
CA THR A 848 -14.48 0.30 -9.08
C THR A 848 -13.74 0.27 -10.41
N GLY A 849 -14.01 1.20 -11.33
CA GLY A 849 -13.52 1.08 -12.70
C GLY A 849 -11.99 1.00 -12.82
N ARG A 850 -11.26 1.86 -12.10
CA ARG A 850 -9.81 2.08 -12.29
C ARG A 850 -9.11 2.31 -10.95
N GLY A 851 -7.90 1.79 -10.80
CA GLY A 851 -7.02 2.09 -9.67
C GLY A 851 -6.32 3.44 -9.83
N VAL A 852 -5.01 3.38 -10.07
CA VAL A 852 -4.14 4.55 -10.27
C VAL A 852 -3.85 4.74 -11.76
N LEU A 853 -4.35 5.83 -12.34
CA LEU A 853 -3.94 6.32 -13.66
C LEU A 853 -2.79 7.31 -13.50
N VAL A 854 -1.67 7.04 -14.17
CA VAL A 854 -0.49 7.91 -14.23
C VAL A 854 -0.31 8.39 -15.67
N GLU A 855 -0.47 9.69 -15.88
CA GLU A 855 -0.13 10.39 -17.12
C GLU A 855 0.97 11.44 -16.91
N ALA A 856 1.49 11.58 -15.68
CA ALA A 856 2.46 12.60 -15.30
C ALA A 856 3.68 12.63 -16.25
N THR A 857 4.15 13.84 -16.59
CA THR A 857 5.27 14.05 -17.55
C THR A 857 6.52 14.67 -16.90
N LYS A 858 6.46 14.89 -15.58
CA LYS A 858 7.50 15.46 -14.73
C LYS A 858 7.84 14.45 -13.63
N GLY A 859 9.05 14.55 -13.08
CA GLY A 859 9.53 13.75 -11.95
C GLY A 859 8.42 13.45 -10.94
N THR A 860 8.09 12.18 -10.81
CA THR A 860 7.00 11.66 -9.97
C THR A 860 7.47 10.35 -9.35
N TRP A 861 7.21 10.13 -8.06
CA TRP A 861 7.78 9.04 -7.28
C TRP A 861 6.69 8.34 -6.46
N LEU A 862 6.47 7.06 -6.72
CA LEU A 862 5.54 6.19 -5.99
C LEU A 862 6.33 5.21 -5.11
N THR A 863 6.69 5.67 -3.91
CA THR A 863 7.61 4.99 -2.97
C THR A 863 6.83 4.05 -2.04
N GLY A 864 6.62 2.82 -2.50
CA GLY A 864 5.80 1.80 -1.82
C GLY A 864 4.32 2.15 -1.91
N THR A 865 3.63 1.56 -2.89
CA THR A 865 2.19 1.77 -3.08
C THR A 865 1.45 0.45 -3.35
N GLY A 866 0.25 0.32 -2.79
CA GLY A 866 -0.71 -0.76 -3.08
C GLY A 866 -1.91 -0.24 -3.87
N SER A 867 -2.39 -1.00 -4.86
CA SER A 867 -3.64 -0.70 -5.58
C SER A 867 -4.35 -2.00 -5.95
N GLU A 868 -5.55 -2.23 -5.40
CA GLU A 868 -6.16 -3.56 -5.38
C GLU A 868 -7.65 -3.59 -5.74
N HIS A 869 -8.05 -4.68 -6.42
CA HIS A 869 -9.41 -5.05 -6.79
C HIS A 869 -10.15 -4.03 -7.66
N HIS A 870 -9.42 -3.33 -8.53
CA HIS A 870 -10.00 -2.43 -9.55
C HIS A 870 -10.35 -3.19 -10.83
N TRP A 871 -11.42 -2.79 -11.53
CA TRP A 871 -12.06 -3.62 -12.55
C TRP A 871 -11.31 -3.69 -13.90
N LEU A 872 -10.70 -2.60 -14.35
CA LEU A 872 -9.97 -2.53 -15.62
C LEU A 872 -8.45 -2.67 -15.43
N TYR A 873 -7.91 -1.99 -14.41
CA TYR A 873 -6.51 -2.04 -14.03
C TYR A 873 -6.30 -1.51 -12.61
N ASN A 874 -5.27 -2.02 -11.93
CA ASN A 874 -4.77 -1.48 -10.68
C ASN A 874 -3.78 -0.31 -10.93
N TYR A 875 -2.83 -0.45 -11.85
CA TYR A 875 -1.98 0.65 -12.32
C TYR A 875 -2.01 0.78 -13.85
N ASN A 876 -2.08 2.02 -14.35
CA ASN A 876 -1.93 2.34 -15.77
C ASN A 876 -0.98 3.53 -15.96
N PHE A 877 0.18 3.27 -16.58
CA PHE A 877 1.14 4.30 -17.00
C PHE A 877 0.87 4.63 -18.48
N HIS A 878 -0.07 5.57 -18.72
CA HIS A 878 -0.51 5.94 -20.06
C HIS A 878 0.18 7.21 -20.54
N GLN A 879 1.10 7.06 -21.50
CA GLN A 879 1.93 8.13 -22.07
C GLN A 879 2.68 8.99 -21.03
N ALA A 880 2.90 8.42 -19.84
CA ALA A 880 3.65 9.04 -18.76
C ALA A 880 5.13 9.23 -19.11
N SER A 881 5.81 10.14 -18.43
CA SER A 881 7.26 10.23 -18.48
C SER A 881 7.88 10.81 -17.23
N ASN A 882 9.11 10.37 -16.93
CA ASN A 882 9.84 10.71 -15.71
C ASN A 882 9.11 10.23 -14.45
N VAL A 883 8.88 8.92 -14.36
CA VAL A 883 8.18 8.28 -13.24
C VAL A 883 9.03 7.18 -12.61
N TYR A 884 9.27 7.28 -11.31
CA TYR A 884 9.74 6.18 -10.46
C TYR A 884 8.55 5.55 -9.73
N ALA A 885 8.50 4.23 -9.65
CA ALA A 885 7.55 3.54 -8.80
C ALA A 885 8.16 2.25 -8.24
N GLY A 886 8.09 2.07 -6.91
CA GLY A 886 8.50 0.83 -6.25
C GLY A 886 8.40 0.89 -4.73
N LEU A 887 7.94 -0.16 -4.05
CA LEU A 887 7.28 -1.36 -4.59
C LEU A 887 5.89 -1.03 -5.15
N LEU A 888 5.44 -1.80 -6.15
CA LEU A 888 4.09 -1.75 -6.71
C LEU A 888 3.33 -3.04 -6.36
N GLN A 889 2.49 -3.00 -5.33
CA GLN A 889 1.65 -4.14 -4.94
C GLN A 889 0.24 -4.01 -5.54
N SER A 890 -0.35 -5.13 -5.99
CA SER A 890 -1.70 -5.16 -6.52
C SER A 890 -2.36 -6.54 -6.56
N GLU A 891 -3.69 -6.58 -6.44
CA GLU A 891 -4.50 -7.79 -6.56
C GLU A 891 -5.68 -7.64 -7.52
N THR A 892 -6.02 -8.71 -8.23
CA THR A 892 -7.17 -8.78 -9.14
C THR A 892 -8.50 -8.83 -8.34
N PRO A 893 -9.61 -8.27 -8.83
CA PRO A 893 -10.92 -8.44 -8.19
C PRO A 893 -11.31 -9.92 -8.17
N TYR A 894 -11.62 -10.49 -7.00
CA TYR A 894 -11.88 -11.93 -6.83
C TYR A 894 -13.10 -12.45 -7.61
N MET A 895 -13.97 -11.56 -8.06
CA MET A 895 -15.21 -11.83 -8.81
C MET A 895 -15.04 -11.77 -10.34
N GLN A 896 -13.80 -11.82 -10.84
CA GLN A 896 -13.48 -11.86 -12.28
C GLN A 896 -12.94 -13.24 -12.71
N GLY A 897 -12.84 -13.49 -14.02
CA GLY A 897 -12.31 -14.75 -14.57
C GLY A 897 -13.36 -15.87 -14.68
N THR A 898 -12.96 -17.15 -14.52
CA THR A 898 -13.81 -18.29 -14.92
C THR A 898 -15.14 -18.37 -14.18
N GLY A 899 -16.24 -18.06 -14.87
CA GLY A 899 -17.58 -18.05 -14.26
C GLY A 899 -17.91 -16.73 -13.55
N GLU A 900 -17.22 -15.64 -13.90
CA GLU A 900 -17.64 -14.28 -13.56
C GLU A 900 -19.02 -13.95 -14.16
N TYR A 901 -19.72 -12.99 -13.58
CA TYR A 901 -21.05 -12.61 -14.05
C TYR A 901 -21.02 -11.82 -15.36
N GLU A 902 -20.08 -10.88 -15.50
CA GLU A 902 -19.91 -10.03 -16.68
C GLU A 902 -18.42 -9.67 -16.85
N MET A 903 -17.86 -9.97 -18.03
CA MET A 903 -16.42 -9.92 -18.31
C MET A 903 -15.92 -8.50 -18.62
N ALA A 904 -14.66 -8.19 -18.30
CA ALA A 904 -14.09 -6.87 -18.60
C ALA A 904 -14.09 -6.55 -20.11
N PRO A 905 -14.29 -5.27 -20.52
CA PRO A 905 -14.36 -4.08 -19.66
C PRO A 905 -15.71 -3.83 -18.96
N ALA A 906 -16.77 -4.55 -19.31
CA ALA A 906 -18.09 -4.34 -18.73
C ALA A 906 -18.08 -4.61 -17.21
N PRO A 907 -18.86 -3.87 -16.38
CA PRO A 907 -19.94 -2.94 -16.75
C PRO A 907 -19.45 -1.55 -17.21
N TRP A 908 -18.13 -1.32 -17.21
CA TRP A 908 -17.54 -0.05 -17.61
C TRP A 908 -17.41 0.06 -19.13
N THR A 909 -17.65 1.26 -19.65
CA THR A 909 -17.22 1.61 -21.01
C THR A 909 -15.75 2.02 -20.94
N ALA A 910 -14.87 1.26 -21.61
CA ALA A 910 -13.47 1.63 -21.77
C ALA A 910 -13.36 2.94 -22.58
N SER A 911 -12.53 3.86 -22.11
CA SER A 911 -12.29 5.17 -22.73
C SER A 911 -10.80 5.37 -23.01
N SER A 912 -10.49 5.70 -24.26
CA SER A 912 -9.14 6.10 -24.68
C SER A 912 -8.71 7.47 -24.13
N GLU A 913 -9.62 8.25 -23.51
CA GLU A 913 -9.27 9.46 -22.75
C GLU A 913 -8.49 9.14 -21.46
N PHE A 914 -8.71 7.95 -20.88
CA PHE A 914 -8.07 7.48 -19.65
C PHE A 914 -7.09 6.31 -19.89
N GLY A 915 -6.69 6.11 -21.15
CA GLY A 915 -5.79 5.03 -21.56
C GLY A 915 -6.33 3.62 -21.27
N ASP A 916 -7.65 3.44 -21.18
CA ASP A 916 -8.24 2.21 -20.67
C ASP A 916 -7.96 0.99 -21.57
N PRO A 917 -7.72 -0.21 -20.99
CA PRO A 917 -7.77 -1.46 -21.72
C PRO A 917 -9.20 -1.74 -22.20
N ASP A 918 -9.36 -1.96 -23.51
CA ASP A 918 -10.61 -2.38 -24.14
C ASP A 918 -10.77 -3.91 -24.22
N PHE A 919 -9.73 -4.66 -23.81
CA PHE A 919 -9.63 -6.12 -23.90
C PHE A 919 -9.88 -6.65 -25.32
N SER A 920 -9.55 -5.87 -26.36
CA SER A 920 -9.69 -6.25 -27.77
C SER A 920 -8.74 -7.37 -28.22
N TRP A 921 -7.71 -7.68 -27.43
CA TRP A 921 -6.80 -8.80 -27.66
C TRP A 921 -7.35 -10.15 -27.15
N CYS A 922 -8.41 -10.14 -26.34
CA CYS A 922 -9.08 -11.32 -25.81
C CYS A 922 -10.28 -11.72 -26.66
N SER A 923 -10.58 -13.02 -26.76
CA SER A 923 -11.88 -13.45 -27.31
C SER A 923 -13.03 -12.90 -26.46
N THR A 924 -14.23 -12.77 -27.01
CA THR A 924 -15.42 -12.24 -26.27
C THR A 924 -15.96 -13.19 -25.21
N ASP A 925 -15.47 -14.44 -25.19
CA ASP A 925 -15.80 -15.52 -24.27
C ASP A 925 -14.59 -15.98 -23.42
N ASP A 926 -13.43 -15.32 -23.56
CA ASP A 926 -12.21 -15.64 -22.81
C ASP A 926 -12.14 -14.82 -21.51
N ALA A 927 -12.84 -15.34 -20.49
CA ALA A 927 -12.93 -14.74 -19.16
C ALA A 927 -11.56 -14.59 -18.47
N LYS A 928 -10.66 -15.60 -18.56
CA LYS A 928 -9.32 -15.52 -17.93
C LYS A 928 -8.45 -14.44 -18.57
N CYS A 929 -8.63 -14.13 -19.86
CA CYS A 929 -7.98 -12.99 -20.50
C CYS A 929 -8.65 -11.64 -20.16
N ARG A 930 -9.95 -11.62 -19.88
CA ARG A 930 -10.76 -10.43 -19.52
C ARG A 930 -10.75 -10.11 -18.02
N THR A 931 -9.60 -10.32 -17.38
CA THR A 931 -9.31 -10.00 -15.99
C THR A 931 -8.53 -8.69 -15.87
N SER A 932 -8.63 -8.03 -14.72
CA SER A 932 -7.94 -6.77 -14.46
C SER A 932 -6.41 -6.89 -14.58
N LEU A 933 -5.79 -5.86 -15.15
CA LEU A 933 -4.33 -5.77 -15.28
C LEU A 933 -3.71 -5.19 -14.01
N ALA A 934 -2.76 -5.91 -13.42
CA ALA A 934 -1.99 -5.44 -12.28
C ALA A 934 -1.19 -4.18 -12.62
N THR A 935 -0.50 -4.17 -13.77
CA THR A 935 0.13 -2.97 -14.33
C THR A 935 0.08 -2.99 -15.86
N ASN A 936 -0.49 -1.93 -16.43
CA ASN A 936 -0.43 -1.63 -17.86
C ASN A 936 0.55 -0.46 -18.10
N VAL A 937 1.47 -0.61 -19.05
CA VAL A 937 2.30 0.48 -19.58
C VAL A 937 1.90 0.71 -21.04
N ASP A 938 1.45 1.92 -21.38
CA ASP A 938 1.02 2.28 -22.73
C ASP A 938 1.77 3.51 -23.23
N GLY A 939 2.85 3.27 -23.97
CA GLY A 939 3.76 4.29 -24.48
C GLY A 939 4.51 5.03 -23.38
N GLY A 940 4.78 6.32 -23.58
CA GLY A 940 5.59 7.13 -22.66
C GLY A 940 7.11 6.92 -22.81
N SER A 941 7.89 7.48 -21.88
CA SER A 941 9.33 7.23 -21.76
C SER A 941 9.86 7.46 -20.36
N ASP A 942 11.02 6.88 -20.02
CA ASP A 942 11.72 7.16 -18.76
C ASP A 942 10.84 6.81 -17.54
N ILE A 943 10.39 5.55 -17.55
CA ILE A 943 9.52 4.94 -16.55
C ILE A 943 10.35 3.85 -15.88
N ALA A 944 10.56 3.97 -14.56
CA ALA A 944 11.40 3.10 -13.78
C ALA A 944 10.59 2.41 -12.68
N LEU A 945 10.27 1.13 -12.92
CA LEU A 945 9.42 0.29 -12.09
C LEU A 945 10.29 -0.71 -11.32
N TYR A 946 10.17 -0.71 -9.99
CA TYR A 946 10.97 -1.56 -9.11
C TYR A 946 10.06 -2.38 -8.20
N ASN A 947 10.29 -3.68 -8.14
CA ASN A 947 9.66 -4.58 -7.19
C ASN A 947 8.12 -4.54 -7.31
N SER A 948 7.59 -5.00 -8.45
CA SER A 948 6.17 -5.25 -8.65
C SER A 948 5.77 -6.60 -8.07
N ALA A 949 4.65 -6.64 -7.34
CA ALA A 949 4.14 -7.81 -6.63
C ALA A 949 2.64 -7.94 -6.91
N ALA A 950 2.28 -8.86 -7.80
CA ALA A 950 0.98 -8.87 -8.46
C ALA A 950 0.27 -10.23 -8.33
N TRP A 951 -0.83 -10.25 -7.59
CA TRP A 951 -1.45 -11.50 -7.13
C TRP A 951 -2.83 -11.76 -7.73
N ALA A 952 -3.09 -13.03 -8.02
CA ALA A 952 -4.42 -13.58 -8.24
C ALA A 952 -4.63 -14.79 -7.33
N PHE A 953 -5.85 -14.93 -6.79
CA PHE A 953 -6.20 -15.96 -5.80
C PHE A 953 -7.50 -16.70 -6.11
N PHE A 954 -8.46 -16.02 -6.73
CA PHE A 954 -9.82 -16.49 -6.98
C PHE A 954 -10.18 -16.22 -8.44
N ASP A 955 -11.09 -17.02 -8.99
CA ASP A 955 -11.81 -16.67 -10.20
C ASP A 955 -13.29 -17.08 -10.12
N GLY A 956 -14.16 -16.33 -10.79
CA GLY A 956 -15.59 -16.63 -10.90
C GLY A 956 -16.52 -15.77 -10.03
N SER A 957 -17.51 -16.39 -9.40
CA SER A 957 -18.50 -15.70 -8.55
C SER A 957 -18.04 -15.64 -7.10
N TRP A 958 -17.88 -14.45 -6.52
CA TRP A 958 -17.31 -14.29 -5.17
C TRP A 958 -18.35 -14.55 -4.07
N ASN A 959 -18.16 -15.64 -3.31
CA ASN A 959 -19.08 -16.09 -2.27
C ASN A 959 -18.88 -15.38 -0.90
N GLY A 960 -17.85 -14.53 -0.77
CA GLY A 960 -17.48 -13.83 0.48
C GLY A 960 -16.58 -14.61 1.43
N LEU A 961 -15.99 -15.74 0.99
CA LEU A 961 -15.20 -16.67 1.79
C LEU A 961 -13.95 -17.13 1.02
N TYR A 962 -12.80 -17.16 1.70
CA TYR A 962 -11.52 -17.61 1.11
C TYR A 962 -11.41 -19.14 0.94
N ASN A 963 -12.52 -19.84 0.65
CA ASN A 963 -12.60 -21.31 0.61
C ASN A 963 -12.60 -21.90 -0.81
N GLU A 964 -12.84 -21.09 -1.84
CA GLU A 964 -12.96 -21.50 -3.25
C GLU A 964 -11.91 -20.77 -4.15
N PRO A 965 -10.58 -20.93 -3.88
CA PRO A 965 -9.53 -20.36 -4.74
C PRO A 965 -9.51 -21.01 -6.12
N CYS A 966 -8.91 -20.32 -7.10
CA CYS A 966 -8.91 -20.76 -8.50
C CYS A 966 -8.14 -22.09 -8.70
N GLU A 967 -8.62 -22.95 -9.60
CA GLU A 967 -7.89 -24.16 -10.01
C GLU A 967 -6.90 -23.85 -11.16
N GLY A 968 -5.61 -23.88 -10.84
CA GLY A 968 -4.54 -23.51 -11.78
C GLY A 968 -4.35 -22.00 -11.87
N LYS A 969 -3.96 -21.47 -13.03
CA LYS A 969 -3.80 -20.02 -13.21
C LYS A 969 -5.16 -19.32 -13.17
N CYS A 970 -5.37 -18.30 -12.35
CA CYS A 970 -6.64 -17.56 -12.33
C CYS A 970 -6.79 -16.68 -13.57
N GLN A 971 -5.69 -16.09 -14.07
CA GLN A 971 -5.72 -15.13 -15.19
C GLN A 971 -4.66 -15.36 -16.27
N SER A 972 -5.01 -15.11 -17.52
CA SER A 972 -4.13 -15.36 -18.67
C SER A 972 -2.98 -14.36 -18.79
N ASN A 973 -3.16 -13.11 -18.34
CA ASN A 973 -2.15 -12.06 -18.39
C ASN A 973 -2.17 -11.25 -17.09
N MET A 974 -1.01 -11.00 -16.48
CA MET A 974 -0.90 -10.19 -15.25
C MET A 974 -0.52 -8.73 -15.56
N MET A 975 0.58 -8.52 -16.27
CA MET A 975 1.05 -7.22 -16.74
C MET A 975 0.87 -7.05 -18.25
N ARG A 976 0.92 -5.82 -18.75
CA ARG A 976 0.84 -5.50 -20.19
C ARG A 976 1.75 -4.33 -20.57
N VAL A 977 2.44 -4.44 -21.71
CA VAL A 977 3.28 -3.36 -22.28
C VAL A 977 2.92 -3.14 -23.75
N VAL A 978 2.40 -1.96 -24.08
CA VAL A 978 2.02 -1.53 -25.43
C VAL A 978 2.47 -0.10 -25.71
N GLY A 979 2.15 0.45 -26.88
CA GLY A 979 2.54 1.82 -27.28
C GLY A 979 4.04 2.03 -27.54
N ALA A 980 4.88 1.01 -27.30
CA ALA A 980 6.33 1.03 -27.42
C ALA A 980 7.02 2.13 -26.59
N PRO A 981 7.01 2.01 -25.24
CA PRO A 981 7.80 2.86 -24.36
C PRO A 981 9.29 2.84 -24.71
N LYS A 982 9.99 3.88 -24.26
CA LYS A 982 11.45 4.04 -24.38
C LYS A 982 12.05 4.21 -22.99
N ASN A 983 13.19 3.58 -22.70
CA ASN A 983 13.74 3.59 -21.35
C ASN A 983 12.70 3.16 -20.29
N LEU A 984 12.05 2.02 -20.56
CA LEU A 984 11.30 1.29 -19.54
C LEU A 984 12.29 0.40 -18.78
N VAL A 985 12.64 0.82 -17.57
CA VAL A 985 13.38 0.01 -16.61
C VAL A 985 12.33 -0.71 -15.76
N TRP A 986 12.34 -2.05 -15.74
CA TRP A 986 11.43 -2.81 -14.89
C TRP A 986 12.15 -3.98 -14.21
N TYR A 987 12.51 -3.81 -12.93
CA TYR A 987 13.29 -4.76 -12.16
C TYR A 987 12.45 -5.38 -11.04
N SER A 988 12.59 -6.70 -10.83
CA SER A 988 11.73 -7.53 -9.97
C SER A 988 10.23 -7.41 -10.31
N ILE A 989 9.73 -8.31 -11.16
CA ILE A 989 8.30 -8.61 -11.30
C ILE A 989 8.05 -9.97 -10.64
N SER A 990 7.23 -10.00 -9.59
CA SER A 990 6.76 -11.23 -8.94
C SER A 990 5.27 -11.42 -9.18
N THR A 991 4.87 -12.63 -9.59
CA THR A 991 3.47 -12.96 -9.89
C THR A 991 2.98 -14.20 -9.16
N ARG A 992 1.65 -14.30 -9.07
CA ARG A 992 0.92 -15.45 -8.59
C ARG A 992 -0.20 -15.82 -9.56
N MET A 993 -0.37 -17.10 -9.85
CA MET A 993 -1.44 -17.72 -10.64
C MET A 993 -1.73 -17.04 -11.99
N THR A 994 -0.70 -16.78 -12.82
CA THR A 994 -0.88 -16.32 -14.21
C THR A 994 -0.23 -17.22 -15.27
N ASP A 995 -0.77 -17.22 -16.50
CA ASP A 995 -0.08 -17.82 -17.64
C ASP A 995 1.05 -16.91 -18.15
N VAL A 996 0.76 -15.64 -18.44
CA VAL A 996 1.69 -14.65 -18.99
C VAL A 996 1.98 -13.54 -17.96
N ILE A 997 3.24 -13.43 -17.53
CA ILE A 997 3.71 -12.39 -16.60
C ILE A 997 3.56 -11.00 -17.25
N VAL A 998 4.04 -10.83 -18.49
CA VAL A 998 3.95 -9.56 -19.23
C VAL A 998 3.47 -9.80 -20.66
N LEU A 999 2.25 -9.35 -21.00
CA LEU A 999 1.76 -9.36 -22.38
C LEU A 999 2.36 -8.17 -23.14
N ASP A 1000 3.30 -8.45 -24.06
CA ASP A 1000 4.07 -7.42 -24.77
C ASP A 1000 4.11 -7.57 -26.30
N GLY A 1001 3.54 -8.65 -26.82
CA GLY A 1001 3.50 -8.95 -28.26
C GLY A 1001 4.86 -9.29 -28.88
N LYS A 1002 5.90 -9.51 -28.07
CA LYS A 1002 7.28 -9.80 -28.50
C LYS A 1002 7.81 -11.09 -27.87
N THR A 1003 7.77 -11.17 -26.55
CA THR A 1003 8.31 -12.29 -25.75
C THR A 1003 7.24 -12.98 -24.93
N ASN A 1004 6.22 -12.26 -24.46
CA ASN A 1004 5.12 -12.77 -23.64
C ASN A 1004 5.61 -13.77 -22.54
N PRO A 1005 6.58 -13.39 -21.68
CA PRO A 1005 7.20 -14.30 -20.71
C PRO A 1005 6.15 -14.96 -19.82
N THR A 1006 6.20 -16.30 -19.73
CA THR A 1006 5.22 -17.09 -18.98
C THR A 1006 5.71 -17.46 -17.59
N GLU A 1007 4.79 -17.61 -16.64
CA GLU A 1007 5.11 -17.98 -15.26
C GLU A 1007 5.85 -19.33 -15.21
N ASN A 1008 5.40 -20.29 -16.01
CA ASN A 1008 6.00 -21.63 -16.12
C ASN A 1008 7.41 -21.65 -16.76
N SER A 1009 7.88 -20.54 -17.36
CA SER A 1009 9.25 -20.39 -17.85
C SER A 1009 10.15 -19.51 -16.97
N HIS A 1010 9.57 -18.91 -15.91
CA HIS A 1010 10.24 -18.03 -14.97
C HIS A 1010 9.88 -18.39 -13.50
N PRO A 1011 10.03 -19.67 -13.08
CA PRO A 1011 9.52 -20.15 -11.80
C PRO A 1011 10.31 -19.59 -10.62
N GLY A 1012 9.62 -19.07 -9.60
CA GLY A 1012 10.24 -18.57 -8.37
C GLY A 1012 9.40 -17.49 -7.67
N GLY A 1013 9.82 -17.11 -6.47
CA GLY A 1013 8.96 -16.32 -5.58
C GLY A 1013 7.71 -17.12 -5.21
N TRP A 1014 6.53 -16.49 -5.33
CA TRP A 1014 5.27 -17.17 -5.00
C TRP A 1014 4.84 -18.15 -6.10
N GLU A 1015 5.09 -17.83 -7.37
CA GLU A 1015 5.03 -18.75 -8.52
C GLU A 1015 5.89 -18.25 -9.68
N GLY A 1016 5.80 -16.96 -10.04
CA GLY A 1016 6.58 -16.34 -11.12
C GLY A 1016 7.54 -15.23 -10.68
N ILE A 1017 8.71 -15.16 -11.31
CA ILE A 1017 9.72 -14.11 -11.07
C ILE A 1017 10.51 -13.70 -12.33
N ILE A 1018 10.46 -12.42 -12.70
CA ILE A 1018 11.38 -11.78 -13.66
C ILE A 1018 12.24 -10.76 -12.91
N GLN A 1019 13.54 -11.03 -12.74
CA GLN A 1019 14.42 -10.12 -12.02
C GLN A 1019 14.78 -8.86 -12.84
N ASP A 1020 14.81 -8.95 -14.17
CA ASP A 1020 15.08 -7.84 -15.11
C ASP A 1020 14.24 -7.98 -16.39
N TYR A 1021 13.27 -7.09 -16.59
CA TYR A 1021 12.53 -6.94 -17.85
C TYR A 1021 13.05 -5.71 -18.61
N SER A 1022 13.89 -5.95 -19.61
CA SER A 1022 14.56 -4.93 -20.44
C SER A 1022 14.19 -5.05 -21.93
N GLN A 1023 12.95 -5.46 -22.22
CA GLN A 1023 12.43 -5.56 -23.60
C GLN A 1023 12.11 -4.18 -24.23
N PHE A 1024 12.06 -3.11 -23.43
CA PHE A 1024 11.80 -1.73 -23.87
C PHE A 1024 12.69 -0.69 -23.15
N SER A 1025 13.85 -1.12 -22.61
CA SER A 1025 14.89 -0.22 -22.10
C SER A 1025 15.62 0.46 -23.26
#